data_AF-A0A812Z0C6-F1
#
_entry.id   AF-A0A812Z0C6-F1
#
_cell.length_a   1.000
_cell.length_b   1.000
_cell.length_c   1.000
_cell.angle_alpha   90.00
_cell.angle_beta   90.00
_cell.angle_gamma   90.00
#
_symmetry.space_group_name_H-M   'P 1'
#
loop_
_entity.id
_entity.type
_entity.pdbx_description
1 polymer ?
#
loop_
_entity_poly.entity_id
_entity_poly.type
_entity_poly.pdbx_seq_one_letter_code
_entity_poly.pdbx_strand_id
1 'polypeptide(L)'
;MSDYAFLASGFPPSATEHEITAYLRRSLCHLQLTDYGGSQWQPEIVGVSVGYDFARHAELIQRLVDEHLIDVAFTLEQRNRTDSDYSDSDGSSASDSESFYVSRSFASQRAAAAESSDGCQDSDDVLQVLQVLENSGTVIVICRWPCDFAEALEHVQQQLDLDENLWEGSRITASPIPCEPTSINWANFAVGLFQSQWQQRLGIRKWLTSCSTRQQRLLLANAMIVGAFLSMLAFYTFLYQHVYASIGSPDKLLVYVVTLSCALGNVLLNQVVWFASQQAGFRLKSSCDSFVLIWYTIVILTNMCFNFLVICLSAGERPENEFATLEYEQQLADRLVAFLRGSLLTYAVWPLYYPLKWVSGILQLLYLHLFRDRLALTDDRCKWKAEHAMEPPEWYMQYDYAGLTVLKTTSFMCLFLFGDGVQKLFTFDILWVLCTYFLNKYIYLALSKETYYTNRMLDTTALQSSSMALGVLAACVCHWGHRANPHRSEYVISVVLLSCLYLWAFDAILRSAQDRRSQSERVWYDSLPYEEIQRLYPFNWWNVNPAHMMRLLHLSPLSSHQSLPAHQRVVWQHGKSYLQPDLVLDFINTESRDNDEGEMEMEPPEPPEPPFPFPAPPTVTVTHPHTEPRPQLGSGRDGHAQSTWPAARSVPTGPTQHHEGALQPARTI
;
A
#
# COMPACT_ATOMS: atom_id res chain seq x y z
N MET A 1 -3.63 17.77 -3.09
CA MET A 1 -2.47 18.70 -3.20
C MET A 1 -1.39 18.21 -4.16
N SER A 2 -1.37 16.93 -4.53
CA SER A 2 -0.51 16.36 -5.60
C SER A 2 -0.45 17.26 -6.83
N ASP A 3 -1.62 17.74 -7.25
CA ASP A 3 -1.84 18.39 -8.53
C ASP A 3 -1.15 19.76 -8.58
N TYR A 4 -0.80 20.35 -7.43
CA TYR A 4 -0.15 21.65 -7.32
C TYR A 4 1.37 21.55 -7.25
N ALA A 5 1.95 20.37 -7.44
CA ALA A 5 3.38 20.20 -7.31
C ALA A 5 3.99 19.30 -8.38
N PHE A 6 5.28 19.47 -8.59
CA PHE A 6 6.09 18.57 -9.40
C PHE A 6 7.49 18.41 -8.80
N LEU A 7 8.18 17.33 -9.16
CA LEU A 7 9.55 17.09 -8.76
C LEU A 7 10.51 17.75 -9.75
N ALA A 8 11.45 18.55 -9.25
CA ALA A 8 12.58 19.05 -10.03
C ALA A 8 13.88 18.47 -9.49
N SER A 9 14.67 17.82 -10.35
CA SER A 9 15.93 17.16 -10.00
C SER A 9 17.08 17.69 -10.85
N GLY A 10 18.29 17.74 -10.28
CA GLY A 10 19.51 18.18 -10.96
C GLY A 10 20.23 19.36 -10.28
N PHE A 11 19.73 19.81 -9.13
CA PHE A 11 20.36 20.90 -8.38
C PHE A 11 21.63 20.41 -7.66
N PRO A 12 22.66 21.25 -7.53
CA PRO A 12 23.84 20.91 -6.75
C PRO A 12 23.51 20.86 -5.25
N PRO A 13 24.22 20.05 -4.44
CA PRO A 13 23.94 19.91 -3.01
C PRO A 13 24.07 21.21 -2.20
N SER A 14 24.83 22.18 -2.71
CA SER A 14 25.02 23.51 -2.14
C SER A 14 23.89 24.50 -2.43
N ALA A 15 22.98 24.18 -3.37
CA ALA A 15 21.92 25.10 -3.76
C ALA A 15 20.91 25.31 -2.63
N THR A 16 20.70 26.57 -2.27
CA THR A 16 19.75 26.99 -1.24
C THR A 16 18.33 27.07 -1.79
N GLU A 17 17.34 26.96 -0.91
CA GLU A 17 15.91 27.09 -1.27
C GLU A 17 15.60 28.40 -2.01
N HIS A 18 16.21 29.50 -1.57
CA HIS A 18 15.99 30.82 -2.16
C HIS A 18 16.55 30.91 -3.58
N GLU A 19 17.77 30.41 -3.81
CA GLU A 19 18.38 30.38 -5.14
C GLU A 19 17.56 29.50 -6.09
N ILE A 20 17.12 28.32 -5.62
CA ILE A 20 16.30 27.39 -6.41
C ILE A 20 14.98 28.03 -6.82
N THR A 21 14.29 28.67 -5.87
CA THR A 21 13.03 29.36 -6.13
C THR A 21 13.22 30.52 -7.11
N ALA A 22 14.27 31.33 -6.94
CA ALA A 22 14.56 32.47 -7.81
C ALA A 22 14.86 32.04 -9.25
N TYR A 23 15.67 30.99 -9.43
CA TYR A 23 15.94 30.40 -10.74
C TYR A 23 14.67 29.86 -11.39
N LEU A 24 13.89 29.04 -10.68
CA LEU A 24 12.69 28.44 -11.28
C LEU A 24 11.67 29.54 -11.67
N ARG A 25 11.49 30.57 -10.84
CA ARG A 25 10.65 31.73 -11.18
C ARG A 25 11.16 32.44 -12.43
N ARG A 26 12.47 32.64 -12.56
CA ARG A 26 13.08 33.26 -13.74
C ARG A 26 12.95 32.39 -15.00
N SER A 27 13.18 31.10 -14.88
CA SER A 27 13.15 30.18 -16.03
C SER A 27 11.73 29.87 -16.50
N LEU A 28 10.72 29.96 -15.61
CA LEU A 28 9.33 29.66 -15.94
C LEU A 28 8.44 30.90 -16.11
N CYS A 29 8.93 32.13 -15.90
CA CYS A 29 8.12 33.35 -16.01
C CYS A 29 7.55 33.62 -17.40
N HIS A 30 8.20 33.09 -18.44
CA HIS A 30 7.75 33.25 -19.83
C HIS A 30 6.86 32.11 -20.31
N LEU A 31 6.66 31.07 -19.50
CA LEU A 31 5.82 29.95 -19.89
C LEU A 31 4.35 30.36 -19.80
N GLN A 32 3.65 30.30 -20.93
CA GLN A 32 2.20 30.43 -21.01
C GLN A 32 1.62 29.06 -21.32
N LEU A 33 0.80 28.54 -20.40
CA LEU A 33 0.09 27.29 -20.54
C LEU A 33 -1.37 27.59 -20.87
N THR A 34 -1.91 26.93 -21.88
CA THR A 34 -3.36 26.97 -22.14
C THR A 34 -4.03 25.86 -21.35
N ASP A 35 -4.98 26.21 -20.49
CA ASP A 35 -5.93 25.27 -19.91
C ASP A 35 -6.87 24.72 -21.01
N TYR A 36 -7.51 23.59 -20.73
CA TYR A 36 -8.62 23.00 -21.49
C TYR A 36 -9.80 23.96 -21.69
N GLY A 37 -10.00 24.94 -20.81
CA GLY A 37 -10.96 26.04 -21.01
C GLY A 37 -10.49 27.11 -22.01
N GLY A 38 -9.30 26.98 -22.58
CA GLY A 38 -8.68 27.98 -23.47
C GLY A 38 -8.06 29.17 -22.73
N SER A 39 -8.16 29.20 -21.40
CA SER A 39 -7.55 30.24 -20.57
C SER A 39 -6.03 30.04 -20.51
N GLN A 40 -5.29 31.09 -20.84
CA GLN A 40 -3.85 31.10 -20.64
C GLN A 40 -3.54 31.40 -19.18
N TRP A 41 -2.74 30.55 -18.54
CA TRP A 41 -2.21 30.77 -17.21
C TRP A 41 -0.68 30.63 -17.22
N GLN A 42 -0.04 31.32 -16.27
CA GLN A 42 1.40 31.22 -16.04
C GLN A 42 1.65 30.40 -14.78
N PRO A 43 2.61 29.46 -14.78
CA PRO A 43 2.97 28.72 -13.58
C PRO A 43 3.62 29.66 -12.56
N GLU A 44 2.80 30.21 -11.68
CA GLU A 44 3.26 31.01 -10.55
C GLU A 44 3.78 30.07 -9.46
N ILE A 45 5.08 30.17 -9.16
CA ILE A 45 5.71 29.33 -8.14
C ILE A 45 5.52 29.96 -6.76
N VAL A 46 4.77 29.26 -5.91
CA VAL A 46 4.54 29.65 -4.51
C VAL A 46 5.81 29.46 -3.71
N GLY A 47 6.46 28.31 -3.85
CA GLY A 47 7.72 27.99 -3.20
C GLY A 47 8.25 26.61 -3.57
N VAL A 48 9.28 26.17 -2.86
CA VAL A 48 9.86 24.84 -3.03
C VAL A 48 10.05 24.16 -1.68
N SER A 49 9.82 22.85 -1.62
CA SER A 49 10.16 22.01 -0.47
C SER A 49 11.39 21.18 -0.82
N VAL A 50 12.50 21.46 -0.14
CA VAL A 50 13.80 20.84 -0.43
C VAL A 50 13.89 19.47 0.21
N GLY A 51 14.19 18.43 -0.58
CA GLY A 51 14.54 17.13 -0.01
C GLY A 51 15.97 17.17 0.53
N TYR A 52 16.15 17.13 1.85
CA TYR A 52 17.47 17.14 2.49
C TYR A 52 18.05 15.73 2.67
N ASP A 53 19.39 15.63 2.70
CA ASP A 53 20.07 14.41 3.16
C ASP A 53 20.20 14.36 4.68
N PHE A 54 19.17 13.85 5.33
CA PHE A 54 19.21 13.65 6.77
C PHE A 54 19.26 12.17 7.17
N ALA A 55 19.54 11.24 6.24
CA ALA A 55 19.52 9.80 6.56
C ALA A 55 20.55 9.44 7.66
N ARG A 56 21.70 10.11 7.68
CA ARG A 56 22.73 9.96 8.74
C ARG A 56 22.33 10.54 10.08
N HIS A 57 21.40 11.49 10.07
CA HIS A 57 20.93 12.22 11.23
C HIS A 57 19.44 11.94 11.52
N ALA A 58 18.89 10.85 10.98
CA ALA A 58 17.46 10.56 11.04
C ALA A 58 16.95 10.45 12.49
N GLU A 59 17.72 9.84 13.37
CA GLU A 59 17.38 9.75 14.80
C GLU A 59 17.38 11.12 15.49
N LEU A 60 18.32 12.01 15.13
CA LEU A 60 18.37 13.37 15.67
C LEU A 60 17.17 14.20 15.17
N ILE A 61 16.91 14.17 13.86
CA ILE A 61 15.77 14.89 13.27
C ILE A 61 14.45 14.39 13.87
N GLN A 62 14.27 13.08 14.01
CA GLN A 62 13.07 12.53 14.65
C GLN A 62 12.94 12.98 16.11
N ARG A 63 14.04 13.01 16.86
CA ARG A 63 14.04 13.51 18.24
C ARG A 63 13.61 14.97 18.32
N LEU A 64 14.13 15.83 17.44
CA LEU A 64 13.77 17.26 17.39
C LEU A 64 12.30 17.45 17.00
N VAL A 65 11.78 16.64 16.07
CA VAL A 65 10.36 16.61 15.73
C VAL A 65 9.51 16.24 16.95
N ASP A 66 9.87 15.15 17.65
CA ASP A 66 9.14 14.69 18.84
C ASP A 66 9.17 15.76 19.94
N GLU A 67 10.32 16.38 20.21
CA GLU A 67 10.45 17.46 21.20
C GLU A 67 9.60 18.68 20.82
N HIS A 68 9.61 19.06 19.54
CA HIS A 68 8.74 20.14 19.05
C HIS A 68 7.26 19.82 19.24
N LEU A 69 6.82 18.60 18.94
CA LEU A 69 5.42 18.20 19.09
C LEU A 69 4.99 18.10 20.56
N ILE A 70 5.88 17.68 21.46
CA ILE A 70 5.63 17.72 22.91
C ILE A 70 5.41 19.15 23.38
N ASP A 71 6.26 20.09 22.97
CA ASP A 71 6.12 21.51 23.30
C ASP A 71 4.77 22.05 22.80
N VAL A 72 4.41 21.74 21.55
CA VAL A 72 3.12 22.17 20.96
C VAL A 72 1.95 21.62 21.75
N ALA A 73 1.94 20.31 22.06
CA ALA A 73 0.90 19.67 22.84
C ALA A 73 0.73 20.33 24.22
N PHE A 74 1.85 20.60 24.89
CA PHE A 74 1.85 21.25 26.21
C PHE A 74 1.25 22.65 26.15
N THR A 75 1.61 23.48 25.17
CA THR A 75 1.05 24.83 25.04
C THR A 75 -0.44 24.80 24.71
N LEU A 76 -0.90 23.85 23.89
CA LEU A 76 -2.32 23.68 23.61
C LEU A 76 -3.10 23.26 24.87
N GLU A 77 -2.55 22.35 25.68
CA GLU A 77 -3.14 22.01 26.98
C GLU A 77 -3.23 23.23 27.91
N GLN A 78 -2.19 24.08 27.95
CA GLN A 78 -2.20 25.30 28.75
C GLN A 78 -3.28 26.28 28.30
N ARG A 79 -3.40 26.50 26.98
CA ARG A 79 -4.44 27.37 26.39
C ARG A 79 -5.85 26.89 26.73
N ASN A 80 -6.10 25.60 26.59
CA ASN A 80 -7.41 25.02 26.88
C ASN A 80 -7.79 25.16 28.37
N ARG A 81 -6.81 25.16 29.29
CA ARG A 81 -7.05 25.39 30.73
C ARG A 81 -7.34 26.86 31.04
N THR A 82 -6.61 27.79 30.40
CA THR A 82 -6.88 29.21 30.60
C THR A 82 -8.26 29.59 30.07
N ASP A 83 -8.65 29.08 28.90
CA ASP A 83 -9.95 29.38 28.29
C ASP A 83 -11.12 28.83 29.14
N SER A 84 -10.96 27.66 29.78
CA SER A 84 -11.98 27.13 30.69
C SER A 84 -12.17 28.01 31.93
N ASP A 85 -11.09 28.53 32.50
CA ASP A 85 -11.14 29.32 33.74
C ASP A 85 -11.76 30.72 33.52
N TYR A 86 -11.68 31.27 32.30
CA TYR A 86 -12.32 32.54 31.96
C TYR A 86 -13.81 32.40 31.60
N SER A 87 -14.26 31.23 31.14
CA SER A 87 -15.67 31.02 30.75
C SER A 87 -16.66 31.07 31.92
N ASP A 88 -16.19 30.86 33.16
CA ASP A 88 -17.00 30.92 34.39
C ASP A 88 -17.00 32.30 35.07
N SER A 89 -16.27 33.28 34.53
CA SER A 89 -16.21 34.66 35.06
C SER A 89 -17.06 35.60 34.21
N ASP A 90 -18.31 35.78 34.63
CA ASP A 90 -19.32 36.71 34.08
C ASP A 90 -18.75 38.00 33.43
N GLY A 91 -19.00 38.14 32.13
CA GLY A 91 -19.45 39.39 31.51
C GLY A 91 -18.55 40.61 31.64
N SER A 92 -17.37 40.60 31.01
CA SER A 92 -16.66 41.84 30.69
C SER A 92 -16.01 41.73 29.32
N SER A 93 -16.56 42.49 28.37
CA SER A 93 -16.06 42.71 27.01
C SER A 93 -14.55 43.04 27.00
N ALA A 94 -13.71 42.03 26.76
CA ALA A 94 -12.28 42.20 26.58
C ALA A 94 -11.89 41.69 25.18
N SER A 95 -11.17 42.57 24.49
CA SER A 95 -10.80 42.58 23.08
C SER A 95 -9.99 41.38 22.59
N ASP A 96 -10.22 40.98 21.34
CA ASP A 96 -9.58 39.93 20.49
C ASP A 96 -8.04 40.00 20.31
N SER A 97 -7.30 40.64 21.22
CA SER A 97 -5.85 40.87 21.09
C SER A 97 -4.96 39.76 21.67
N GLU A 98 -5.52 38.75 22.34
CA GLU A 98 -4.72 37.80 23.13
C GLU A 98 -4.10 36.63 22.35
N SER A 99 -4.62 36.26 21.17
CA SER A 99 -4.05 35.15 20.37
C SER A 99 -2.61 35.42 19.90
N PHE A 100 -2.21 36.70 19.81
CA PHE A 100 -0.90 37.11 19.31
C PHE A 100 0.26 36.95 20.32
N TYR A 101 -0.02 36.85 21.61
CA TYR A 101 1.02 36.77 22.65
C TYR A 101 1.64 35.36 22.79
N VAL A 102 0.95 34.31 22.38
CA VAL A 102 1.39 32.90 22.57
C VAL A 102 2.54 32.52 21.63
N SER A 103 2.55 33.04 20.40
CA SER A 103 3.66 32.77 19.45
C SER A 103 5.00 33.36 19.90
N ARG A 104 4.98 34.40 20.75
CA ARG A 104 6.19 34.95 21.37
C ARG A 104 6.79 34.03 22.44
N SER A 105 5.96 33.21 23.08
CA SER A 105 6.36 32.33 24.19
C SER A 105 7.19 31.14 23.72
N PHE A 106 6.89 30.50 22.58
CA PHE A 106 7.66 29.33 22.12
C PHE A 106 9.14 29.62 21.91
N ALA A 107 9.43 30.67 21.15
CA ALA A 107 10.80 30.99 20.79
C ALA A 107 11.56 31.66 21.95
N SER A 108 10.88 32.43 22.82
CA SER A 108 11.51 33.01 24.01
C SER A 108 11.70 31.99 25.14
N GLN A 109 10.80 31.01 25.31
CA GLN A 109 10.96 29.93 26.29
C GLN A 109 12.03 28.95 25.84
N ARG A 110 12.14 28.63 24.54
CA ARG A 110 13.28 27.85 24.04
C ARG A 110 14.60 28.59 24.15
N ALA A 111 14.64 29.88 23.85
CA ALA A 111 15.84 30.69 24.07
C ALA A 111 16.22 30.74 25.57
N ALA A 112 15.25 30.95 26.47
CA ALA A 112 15.48 30.96 27.91
C ALA A 112 15.84 29.56 28.48
N ALA A 113 15.27 28.48 27.93
CA ALA A 113 15.60 27.10 28.31
C ALA A 113 17.01 26.71 27.80
N ALA A 114 17.39 27.16 26.60
CA ALA A 114 18.74 26.99 26.07
C ALA A 114 19.78 27.81 26.87
N GLU A 115 19.41 28.99 27.36
CA GLU A 115 20.27 29.83 28.20
C GLU A 115 20.39 29.35 29.66
N SER A 116 19.40 28.61 30.17
CA SER A 116 19.35 28.13 31.58
C SER A 116 19.83 26.69 31.77
N SER A 117 19.96 25.93 30.69
CA SER A 117 20.54 24.59 30.68
C SER A 117 22.06 24.69 30.56
N ASP A 118 22.80 24.25 31.57
CA ASP A 118 24.28 24.09 31.58
C ASP A 118 24.79 23.03 30.56
N GLY A 119 23.96 22.69 29.56
CA GLY A 119 24.18 21.76 28.44
C GLY A 119 24.28 22.46 27.08
N CYS A 120 24.88 23.66 27.03
CA CYS A 120 25.02 24.50 25.83
C CYS A 120 25.70 23.80 24.62
N GLN A 121 26.41 22.69 24.82
CA GLN A 121 27.02 21.91 23.73
C GLN A 121 25.98 21.27 22.78
N ASP A 122 24.83 20.81 23.27
CA ASP A 122 23.87 20.09 22.43
C ASP A 122 23.13 21.00 21.43
N SER A 123 22.91 22.27 21.79
CA SER A 123 22.20 23.23 20.91
C SER A 123 23.05 23.66 19.72
N ASP A 124 24.33 23.95 19.94
CA ASP A 124 25.26 24.32 18.88
C ASP A 124 25.49 23.15 17.91
N ASP A 125 25.57 21.92 18.44
CA ASP A 125 25.68 20.71 17.64
C ASP A 125 24.44 20.48 16.76
N VAL A 126 23.23 20.73 17.28
CA VAL A 126 21.97 20.65 16.50
C VAL A 126 21.97 21.68 15.37
N LEU A 127 22.31 22.94 15.67
CA LEU A 127 22.36 24.00 14.66
C LEU A 127 23.40 23.68 13.59
N GLN A 128 24.58 23.18 13.99
CA GLN A 128 25.62 22.76 13.06
C GLN A 128 25.12 21.64 12.15
N VAL A 129 24.48 20.59 12.69
CA VAL A 129 23.93 19.50 11.88
C VAL A 129 22.89 20.02 10.90
N LEU A 130 21.93 20.84 11.35
CA LEU A 130 20.86 21.39 10.50
C LEU A 130 21.39 22.31 9.40
N GLN A 131 22.45 23.08 9.67
CA GLN A 131 23.12 23.93 8.67
C GLN A 131 23.86 23.10 7.61
N VAL A 132 24.50 22.00 8.04
CA VAL A 132 25.31 21.12 7.19
C VAL A 132 24.45 20.15 6.36
N LEU A 133 23.15 20.00 6.66
CA LEU A 133 22.26 19.17 5.83
C LEU A 133 22.28 19.64 4.37
N GLU A 134 22.84 18.80 3.51
CA GLU A 134 22.94 19.06 2.08
C GLU A 134 21.60 18.85 1.39
N ASN A 135 21.35 19.62 0.32
CA ASN A 135 20.22 19.38 -0.57
C ASN A 135 20.45 18.09 -1.35
N SER A 136 19.45 17.20 -1.42
CA SER A 136 19.50 15.96 -2.22
C SER A 136 19.67 16.16 -3.73
N GLY A 137 19.63 17.41 -4.21
CA GLY A 137 19.56 17.79 -5.61
C GLY A 137 18.17 17.58 -6.22
N THR A 138 17.18 17.20 -5.40
CA THR A 138 15.77 17.08 -5.78
C THR A 138 14.90 17.91 -4.85
N VAL A 139 14.02 18.71 -5.45
CA VAL A 139 13.04 19.54 -4.73
C VAL A 139 11.64 19.25 -5.24
N ILE A 140 10.65 19.56 -4.41
CA ILE A 140 9.25 19.62 -4.80
C ILE A 140 8.93 21.09 -5.08
N VAL A 141 8.57 21.40 -6.32
CA VAL A 141 8.17 22.74 -6.74
C VAL A 141 6.68 22.85 -6.59
N ILE A 142 6.22 23.92 -5.94
CA ILE A 142 4.80 24.11 -5.61
C ILE A 142 4.29 25.27 -6.47
N CYS A 143 3.37 24.93 -7.36
CA CYS A 143 2.63 25.85 -8.22
C CYS A 143 1.44 26.44 -7.46
N ARG A 144 1.07 27.67 -7.80
CA ARG A 144 -0.15 28.30 -7.31
C ARG A 144 -1.40 27.64 -7.89
N TRP A 145 -1.32 27.19 -9.13
CA TRP A 145 -2.41 26.55 -9.85
C TRP A 145 -2.08 25.07 -10.11
N PRO A 146 -3.09 24.19 -10.29
CA PRO A 146 -2.85 22.79 -10.62
C PRO A 146 -1.98 22.66 -11.89
N CYS A 147 -0.87 21.94 -11.75
CA CYS A 147 0.14 21.64 -12.75
C CYS A 147 -0.01 20.21 -13.34
N ASP A 148 -1.13 19.51 -13.09
CA ASP A 148 -1.27 18.04 -13.28
C ASP A 148 -1.51 17.55 -14.73
N PHE A 149 -1.01 18.26 -15.72
CA PHE A 149 -1.04 17.80 -17.11
C PHE A 149 0.37 17.37 -17.51
N ALA A 150 0.51 16.11 -17.95
CA ALA A 150 1.75 15.63 -18.55
C ALA A 150 2.27 16.60 -19.63
N GLU A 151 1.35 17.23 -20.37
CA GLU A 151 1.63 18.29 -21.34
C GLU A 151 2.22 19.56 -20.71
N ALA A 152 1.65 20.06 -19.60
CA ALA A 152 2.20 21.21 -18.87
C ALA A 152 3.62 20.94 -18.38
N LEU A 153 3.86 19.73 -17.89
CA LEU A 153 5.18 19.32 -17.44
C LEU A 153 6.17 19.13 -18.60
N GLU A 154 5.72 18.65 -19.76
CA GLU A 154 6.53 18.62 -20.98
C GLU A 154 6.93 20.05 -21.40
N HIS A 155 6.01 21.01 -21.33
CA HIS A 155 6.33 22.41 -21.59
C HIS A 155 7.29 23.01 -20.54
N VAL A 156 7.12 22.69 -19.26
CA VAL A 156 8.08 23.05 -18.21
C VAL A 156 9.45 22.45 -18.51
N GLN A 157 9.54 21.17 -18.89
CA GLN A 157 10.79 20.53 -19.25
C GLN A 157 11.43 21.17 -20.49
N GLN A 158 10.64 21.47 -21.53
CA GLN A 158 11.12 22.16 -22.73
C GLN A 158 11.72 23.53 -22.40
N GLN A 159 11.10 24.29 -21.51
CA GLN A 159 11.65 25.57 -21.05
C GLN A 159 12.94 25.40 -20.24
N LEU A 160 12.99 24.41 -19.35
CA LEU A 160 14.19 24.09 -18.57
C LEU A 160 15.35 23.55 -19.42
N ASP A 161 15.04 22.95 -20.57
CA ASP A 161 16.00 22.40 -21.53
C ASP A 161 16.65 23.44 -22.44
N LEU A 162 16.15 24.68 -22.47
CA LEU A 162 16.78 25.75 -23.22
C LEU A 162 18.20 26.00 -22.67
N ASP A 163 19.20 26.10 -23.54
CA ASP A 163 20.62 26.21 -23.15
C ASP A 163 20.91 27.37 -22.16
N GLU A 164 20.09 28.43 -22.20
CA GLU A 164 20.17 29.59 -21.30
C GLU A 164 19.72 29.27 -19.86
N ASN A 165 19.06 28.13 -19.63
CA ASN A 165 18.49 27.72 -18.36
C ASN A 165 19.30 26.62 -17.66
N LEU A 166 20.51 26.26 -18.09
CA LEU A 166 21.34 25.31 -17.35
C LEU A 166 21.73 25.88 -15.98
N TRP A 167 21.47 25.12 -14.90
CA TRP A 167 21.94 25.48 -13.57
C TRP A 167 23.40 25.06 -13.42
N GLU A 168 24.34 26.01 -13.49
CA GLU A 168 25.78 25.71 -13.37
C GLU A 168 26.25 24.59 -14.34
N GLY A 169 25.65 24.52 -15.52
CA GLY A 169 25.91 23.46 -16.52
C GLY A 169 25.21 22.13 -16.27
N SER A 170 24.42 22.01 -15.19
CA SER A 170 23.58 20.85 -14.91
C SER A 170 22.18 21.02 -15.51
N ARG A 171 21.68 19.98 -16.16
CA ARG A 171 20.33 19.92 -16.72
C ARG A 171 19.33 19.62 -15.61
N ILE A 172 18.32 20.48 -15.46
CA ILE A 172 17.21 20.26 -14.53
C ILE A 172 16.14 19.40 -15.21
N THR A 173 15.65 18.40 -14.50
CA THR A 173 14.60 17.47 -14.96
C THR A 173 13.36 17.66 -14.10
N ALA A 174 12.23 17.93 -14.74
CA ALA A 174 10.92 18.01 -14.15
C ALA A 174 10.19 16.67 -14.33
N SER A 175 9.57 16.15 -13.26
CA SER A 175 8.82 14.90 -13.28
C SER A 175 7.55 15.03 -12.43
N PRO A 176 6.45 14.33 -12.76
CA PRO A 176 5.21 14.46 -12.03
C PRO A 176 5.35 13.83 -10.64
N ILE A 177 4.57 14.31 -9.68
CA ILE A 177 4.53 13.76 -8.32
C ILE A 177 3.15 13.13 -8.04
N PRO A 178 2.97 11.83 -8.32
CA PRO A 178 1.65 11.20 -8.30
C PRO A 178 1.24 10.78 -6.88
N CYS A 179 1.38 11.69 -5.90
CA CYS A 179 1.05 11.42 -4.51
C CYS A 179 0.82 12.71 -3.70
N GLU A 180 0.06 12.60 -2.61
CA GLU A 180 -0.05 13.66 -1.61
C GLU A 180 1.24 13.79 -0.77
N PRO A 181 1.47 14.96 -0.12
CA PRO A 181 2.64 15.20 0.72
C PRO A 181 2.92 14.11 1.76
N THR A 182 1.85 13.54 2.33
CA THR A 182 1.92 12.52 3.39
C THR A 182 2.44 11.17 2.91
N SER A 183 2.40 10.89 1.61
CA SER A 183 2.89 9.63 1.03
C SER A 183 4.38 9.63 0.69
N ILE A 184 5.06 10.75 0.94
CA ILE A 184 6.49 10.89 0.67
C ILE A 184 7.32 10.35 1.81
N ASN A 185 8.27 9.49 1.46
CA ASN A 185 9.36 9.09 2.35
C ASN A 185 10.53 10.07 2.22
N TRP A 186 10.50 11.13 3.03
CA TRP A 186 11.49 12.22 3.02
C TRP A 186 12.91 11.75 3.32
N ALA A 187 13.08 10.71 4.14
CA ALA A 187 14.40 10.14 4.45
C ALA A 187 15.09 9.56 3.20
N ASN A 188 14.32 9.24 2.15
CA ASN A 188 14.82 8.63 0.92
C ASN A 188 15.16 9.63 -0.19
N PHE A 189 15.06 10.94 0.03
CA PHE A 189 15.36 11.92 -1.02
C PHE A 189 16.84 11.92 -1.42
N ALA A 190 17.73 11.74 -0.45
CA ALA A 190 19.17 11.84 -0.64
C ALA A 190 19.92 10.51 -0.87
N VAL A 191 19.17 9.46 -1.13
CA VAL A 191 19.66 8.11 -1.44
C VAL A 191 20.72 8.08 -2.57
N GLY A 192 20.80 9.14 -3.40
CA GLY A 192 21.78 9.32 -4.48
C GLY A 192 23.11 9.99 -4.10
N LEU A 193 23.19 10.78 -3.02
CA LEU A 193 24.39 11.59 -2.70
C LEU A 193 25.52 10.79 -2.05
N PHE A 194 25.16 9.80 -1.21
CA PHE A 194 26.14 8.93 -0.56
C PHE A 194 26.63 7.80 -1.47
N GLN A 195 27.28 8.19 -2.57
CA GLN A 195 28.16 7.33 -3.33
C GLN A 195 29.57 7.39 -2.69
N SER A 196 30.22 6.23 -2.52
CA SER A 196 31.70 6.11 -2.41
C SER A 196 32.42 6.02 -1.05
N GLN A 197 31.91 5.28 -0.05
CA GLN A 197 32.84 4.61 0.91
C GLN A 197 32.93 3.10 0.69
N TRP A 198 31.79 2.40 0.60
CA TRP A 198 31.80 0.95 0.33
C TRP A 198 32.23 0.60 -1.10
N GLN A 199 31.84 1.40 -2.09
CA GLN A 199 32.23 1.19 -3.49
C GLN A 199 33.72 1.40 -3.75
N GLN A 200 34.39 2.23 -2.94
CA GLN A 200 35.85 2.38 -3.01
C GLN A 200 36.57 1.14 -2.48
N ARG A 201 35.98 0.39 -1.54
CA ARG A 201 36.60 -0.79 -0.92
C ARG A 201 36.49 -2.08 -1.74
N LEU A 202 35.44 -2.26 -2.54
CA LEU A 202 35.16 -3.55 -3.20
C LEU A 202 35.76 -3.73 -4.60
N GLY A 203 36.38 -2.71 -5.21
CA GLY A 203 37.07 -2.87 -6.51
C GLY A 203 36.18 -3.18 -7.72
N ILE A 204 34.84 -3.30 -7.57
CA ILE A 204 33.86 -3.57 -8.65
C ILE A 204 33.54 -2.28 -9.43
N ARG A 205 34.57 -1.47 -9.74
CA ARG A 205 34.41 -0.09 -10.18
C ARG A 205 33.84 0.01 -11.61
N LYS A 206 34.18 -0.91 -12.52
CA LYS A 206 33.83 -0.77 -13.94
C LYS A 206 32.40 -1.18 -14.30
N TRP A 207 31.82 -2.15 -13.59
CA TRP A 207 30.46 -2.61 -13.89
C TRP A 207 29.41 -1.74 -13.21
N LEU A 208 29.66 -1.35 -11.95
CA LEU A 208 28.73 -0.53 -11.17
C LEU A 208 28.67 0.92 -11.66
N THR A 209 29.69 1.46 -12.31
CA THR A 209 29.66 2.83 -12.86
C THR A 209 28.60 3.03 -13.95
N SER A 210 28.10 1.95 -14.58
CA SER A 210 27.05 2.06 -15.60
C SER A 210 25.65 2.07 -15.02
N CYS A 211 25.47 1.64 -13.77
CA CYS A 211 24.16 1.60 -13.10
C CYS A 211 23.97 2.84 -12.23
N SER A 212 22.79 3.46 -12.30
CA SER A 212 22.41 4.53 -11.37
C SER A 212 22.40 4.04 -9.91
N THR A 213 22.65 4.92 -8.95
CA THR A 213 22.66 4.58 -7.50
C THR A 213 21.36 3.88 -7.07
N ARG A 214 20.23 4.31 -7.63
CA ARG A 214 18.92 3.66 -7.40
C ARG A 214 18.89 2.21 -7.90
N GLN A 215 19.39 1.96 -9.12
CA GLN A 215 19.48 0.60 -9.65
C GLN A 215 20.38 -0.29 -8.79
N GLN A 216 21.51 0.23 -8.29
CA GLN A 216 22.41 -0.52 -7.42
C GLN A 216 21.75 -0.93 -6.11
N ARG A 217 20.98 -0.03 -5.47
CA ARG A 217 20.22 -0.36 -4.25
C ARG A 217 19.09 -1.34 -4.51
N LEU A 218 18.40 -1.20 -5.63
CA LEU A 218 17.37 -2.17 -6.04
C LEU A 218 17.98 -3.56 -6.29
N LEU A 219 19.16 -3.62 -6.93
CA LEU A 219 19.91 -4.86 -7.11
C LEU A 219 20.33 -5.46 -5.76
N LEU A 220 20.81 -4.64 -4.82
CA LEU A 220 21.16 -5.09 -3.47
C LEU A 220 19.93 -5.62 -2.72
N ALA A 221 18.81 -4.90 -2.76
CA ALA A 221 17.55 -5.31 -2.16
C ALA A 221 17.09 -6.66 -2.72
N ASN A 222 17.09 -6.82 -4.04
CA ASN A 222 16.74 -8.08 -4.69
C ASN A 222 17.73 -9.20 -4.33
N ALA A 223 19.03 -8.91 -4.26
CA ALA A 223 20.06 -9.88 -3.87
C ALA A 223 19.88 -10.35 -2.42
N MET A 224 19.52 -9.45 -1.49
CA MET A 224 19.19 -9.82 -0.10
C MET A 224 17.99 -10.76 -0.04
N ILE A 225 16.91 -10.43 -0.76
CA ILE A 225 15.70 -11.26 -0.82
C ILE A 225 16.01 -12.64 -1.41
N VAL A 226 16.68 -12.69 -2.57
CA VAL A 226 17.05 -13.94 -3.24
C VAL A 226 18.01 -14.76 -2.38
N GLY A 227 19.01 -14.14 -1.76
CA GLY A 227 19.96 -14.82 -0.88
C GLY A 227 19.29 -15.46 0.35
N ALA A 228 18.39 -14.71 1.01
CA ALA A 228 17.59 -15.23 2.11
C ALA A 228 16.67 -16.37 1.66
N PHE A 229 16.02 -16.21 0.50
CA PHE A 229 15.15 -17.21 -0.09
C PHE A 229 15.89 -18.52 -0.42
N LEU A 230 17.04 -18.44 -1.08
CA LEU A 230 17.87 -19.61 -1.39
C LEU A 230 18.39 -20.31 -0.13
N SER A 231 18.76 -19.54 0.89
CA SER A 231 19.19 -20.08 2.18
C SER A 231 18.05 -20.86 2.85
N MET A 232 16.83 -20.31 2.80
CA MET A 232 15.62 -20.98 3.29
C MET A 232 15.31 -22.26 2.50
N LEU A 233 15.41 -22.24 1.17
CA LEU A 233 15.21 -23.42 0.33
C LEU A 233 16.23 -24.52 0.62
N ALA A 234 17.50 -24.16 0.83
CA ALA A 234 18.55 -25.10 1.22
C ALA A 234 18.24 -25.74 2.59
N PHE A 235 17.80 -24.92 3.55
CA PHE A 235 17.34 -25.40 4.85
C PHE A 235 16.15 -26.36 4.73
N TYR A 236 15.15 -26.04 3.92
CA TYR A 236 14.02 -26.94 3.68
C TYR A 236 14.46 -28.23 3.02
N THR A 237 15.31 -28.17 2.00
CA THR A 237 15.85 -29.37 1.34
C THR A 237 16.52 -30.29 2.36
N PHE A 238 17.36 -29.74 3.24
CA PHE A 238 18.00 -30.49 4.32
C PHE A 238 16.97 -31.11 5.29
N LEU A 239 15.97 -30.33 5.67
CA LEU A 239 14.91 -30.77 6.58
C LEU A 239 14.07 -31.88 5.94
N TYR A 240 13.65 -31.73 4.68
CA TYR A 240 12.96 -32.77 3.91
C TYR A 240 13.81 -34.04 3.77
N GLN A 241 15.10 -33.91 3.46
CA GLN A 241 16.00 -35.07 3.40
C GLN A 241 16.05 -35.81 4.74
N HIS A 242 16.16 -35.12 5.87
CA HIS A 242 16.18 -35.76 7.18
C HIS A 242 14.83 -36.41 7.54
N VAL A 243 13.73 -35.74 7.20
CA VAL A 243 12.37 -36.19 7.52
C VAL A 243 11.94 -37.39 6.70
N TYR A 244 12.27 -37.40 5.41
CA TYR A 244 11.84 -38.45 4.48
C TYR A 244 12.88 -39.57 4.30
N ALA A 245 14.14 -39.38 4.72
CA ALA A 245 15.12 -40.47 4.72
C ALA A 245 14.94 -41.46 5.89
N SER A 246 14.20 -41.12 6.95
CA SER A 246 13.86 -42.08 7.99
C SER A 246 12.87 -43.11 7.42
N ILE A 247 13.35 -44.33 7.19
CA ILE A 247 12.61 -45.45 6.60
C ILE A 247 11.41 -45.80 7.51
N GLY A 248 10.24 -45.26 7.20
CA GLY A 248 8.99 -45.45 7.94
C GLY A 248 7.89 -44.52 7.43
N SER A 249 6.62 -44.82 7.76
CA SER A 249 5.52 -43.88 7.52
C SER A 249 5.88 -42.55 8.21
N PRO A 250 5.90 -41.40 7.50
CA PRO A 250 6.33 -40.14 8.10
C PRO A 250 5.47 -39.84 9.32
N ASP A 251 6.11 -39.70 10.48
CA ASP A 251 5.43 -39.36 11.71
C ASP A 251 4.61 -38.08 11.49
N LYS A 252 3.33 -38.13 11.83
CA LYS A 252 2.43 -36.97 11.68
C LYS A 252 3.01 -35.72 12.33
N LEU A 253 3.66 -35.89 13.49
CA LEU A 253 4.36 -34.83 14.20
C LEU A 253 5.44 -34.16 13.35
N LEU A 254 6.20 -34.95 12.61
CA LEU A 254 7.31 -34.48 11.79
C LEU A 254 6.82 -33.65 10.60
N VAL A 255 5.70 -34.07 9.98
CA VAL A 255 5.01 -33.29 8.94
C VAL A 255 4.51 -31.95 9.50
N TYR A 256 3.98 -31.93 10.73
CA TYR A 256 3.59 -30.68 11.39
C TYR A 256 4.80 -29.75 11.64
N VAL A 257 5.94 -30.30 12.09
CA VAL A 257 7.16 -29.51 12.33
C VAL A 257 7.70 -28.92 11.02
N VAL A 258 7.71 -29.69 9.93
CA VAL A 258 8.10 -29.19 8.60
C VAL A 258 7.18 -28.04 8.21
N THR A 259 5.87 -28.24 8.35
CA THR A 259 4.88 -27.23 7.95
C THR A 259 4.98 -25.96 8.79
N LEU A 260 5.21 -26.09 10.11
CA LEU A 260 5.45 -24.94 11.00
C LEU A 260 6.76 -24.22 10.69
N SER A 261 7.79 -24.95 10.27
CA SER A 261 9.08 -24.38 9.86
C SER A 261 8.99 -23.67 8.51
N CYS A 262 8.21 -24.23 7.56
CA CYS A 262 7.80 -23.55 6.33
C CYS A 262 7.05 -22.26 6.64
N ALA A 263 6.15 -22.33 7.62
CA ALA A 263 5.35 -21.22 8.06
C ALA A 263 6.20 -20.08 8.64
N LEU A 264 7.08 -20.40 9.59
CA LEU A 264 7.98 -19.45 10.21
C LEU A 264 8.96 -18.83 9.20
N GLY A 265 9.50 -19.63 8.28
CA GLY A 265 10.40 -19.12 7.25
C GLY A 265 9.71 -18.11 6.31
N ASN A 266 8.43 -18.30 5.96
CA ASN A 266 7.67 -17.31 5.21
C ASN A 266 7.54 -15.97 5.99
N VAL A 267 7.31 -16.02 7.30
CA VAL A 267 7.24 -14.81 8.14
C VAL A 267 8.59 -14.10 8.17
N LEU A 268 9.70 -14.84 8.34
CA LEU A 268 11.05 -14.30 8.34
C LEU A 268 11.43 -13.68 6.99
N LEU A 269 11.13 -14.36 5.88
CA LEU A 269 11.36 -13.81 4.55
C LEU A 269 10.55 -12.53 4.32
N ASN A 270 9.34 -12.43 4.88
CA ASN A 270 8.59 -11.20 4.78
C ASN A 270 9.29 -10.03 5.47
N GLN A 271 9.87 -10.26 6.65
CA GLN A 271 10.68 -9.25 7.33
C GLN A 271 11.91 -8.85 6.51
N VAL A 272 12.54 -9.80 5.81
CA VAL A 272 13.63 -9.51 4.88
C VAL A 272 13.15 -8.67 3.69
N VAL A 273 12.00 -8.99 3.10
CA VAL A 273 11.42 -8.20 1.99
C VAL A 273 11.11 -6.77 2.43
N TRP A 274 10.50 -6.60 3.62
CA TRP A 274 10.26 -5.28 4.20
C TRP A 274 11.55 -4.51 4.44
N PHE A 275 12.55 -5.15 5.08
CA PHE A 275 13.83 -4.50 5.30
C PHE A 275 14.51 -4.11 3.97
N ALA A 276 14.50 -5.00 2.98
CA ALA A 276 15.05 -4.75 1.66
C ALA A 276 14.33 -3.61 0.93
N SER A 277 13.02 -3.47 1.08
CA SER A 277 12.26 -2.37 0.47
C SER A 277 12.64 -1.01 1.06
N GLN A 278 12.90 -0.94 2.38
CA GLN A 278 13.41 0.28 3.00
C GLN A 278 14.81 0.63 2.49
N GLN A 279 15.68 -0.37 2.28
CA GLN A 279 17.02 -0.16 1.72
C GLN A 279 17.02 0.23 0.22
N ALA A 280 15.97 -0.15 -0.52
CA ALA A 280 15.82 0.20 -1.94
C ALA A 280 15.69 1.71 -2.17
N GLY A 281 15.32 2.48 -1.14
CA GLY A 281 15.26 3.94 -1.20
C GLY A 281 14.06 4.48 -1.99
N PHE A 282 12.90 3.82 -1.88
CA PHE A 282 11.67 4.32 -2.50
C PHE A 282 11.25 5.65 -1.87
N ARG A 283 11.15 6.71 -2.69
CA ARG A 283 10.65 8.03 -2.26
C ARG A 283 9.14 8.06 -2.05
N LEU A 284 8.42 7.20 -2.77
CA LEU A 284 6.97 7.10 -2.71
C LEU A 284 6.58 5.85 -1.94
N LYS A 285 5.70 6.00 -0.94
CA LYS A 285 5.16 4.89 -0.17
C LYS A 285 4.49 3.85 -1.06
N SER A 286 3.65 4.26 -2.00
CA SER A 286 2.94 3.36 -2.93
C SER A 286 3.86 2.48 -3.78
N SER A 287 5.02 3.00 -4.18
CA SER A 287 6.05 2.20 -4.88
C SER A 287 6.70 1.17 -3.96
N CYS A 288 6.96 1.53 -2.70
CA CYS A 288 7.47 0.61 -1.67
C CYS A 288 6.46 -0.51 -1.41
N ASP A 289 5.19 -0.15 -1.18
CA ASP A 289 4.11 -1.10 -0.90
C ASP A 289 3.89 -2.06 -2.08
N SER A 290 3.90 -1.54 -3.31
CA SER A 290 3.79 -2.36 -4.53
C SER A 290 4.98 -3.32 -4.69
N PHE A 291 6.20 -2.86 -4.40
CA PHE A 291 7.39 -3.71 -4.41
C PHE A 291 7.29 -4.85 -3.37
N VAL A 292 6.84 -4.53 -2.16
CA VAL A 292 6.63 -5.52 -1.09
C VAL A 292 5.56 -6.53 -1.48
N LEU A 293 4.41 -6.08 -2.00
CA LEU A 293 3.33 -6.94 -2.51
C LEU A 293 3.85 -7.94 -3.56
N ILE A 294 4.57 -7.46 -4.57
CA ILE A 294 5.10 -8.30 -5.66
C ILE A 294 6.08 -9.34 -5.10
N TRP A 295 7.09 -8.90 -4.34
CA TRP A 295 8.12 -9.81 -3.83
C TRP A 295 7.57 -10.82 -2.83
N TYR A 296 6.70 -10.39 -1.94
CA TYR A 296 6.07 -11.28 -0.97
C TYR A 296 5.22 -12.35 -1.69
N THR A 297 4.44 -11.96 -2.71
CA THR A 297 3.68 -12.90 -3.54
C THR A 297 4.59 -13.90 -4.27
N ILE A 298 5.65 -13.41 -4.94
CA ILE A 298 6.59 -14.27 -5.68
C ILE A 298 7.32 -15.25 -4.75
N VAL A 299 7.88 -14.76 -3.65
CA VAL A 299 8.63 -15.57 -2.68
C VAL A 299 7.76 -16.70 -2.15
N ILE A 300 6.53 -16.37 -1.76
CA ILE A 300 5.59 -17.35 -1.24
C ILE A 300 5.19 -18.37 -2.28
N LEU A 301 4.77 -17.93 -3.47
CA LEU A 301 4.32 -18.86 -4.51
C LEU A 301 5.47 -19.77 -4.95
N THR A 302 6.69 -19.24 -5.04
CA THR A 302 7.87 -20.05 -5.35
C THR A 302 8.16 -21.04 -4.23
N ASN A 303 8.07 -20.62 -2.96
CA ASN A 303 8.22 -21.53 -1.83
C ASN A 303 7.14 -22.63 -1.84
N MET A 304 5.87 -22.27 -2.06
CA MET A 304 4.76 -23.21 -2.20
C MET A 304 5.03 -24.22 -3.32
N CYS A 305 5.35 -23.75 -4.53
CA CYS A 305 5.68 -24.60 -5.67
C CYS A 305 6.87 -25.54 -5.37
N PHE A 306 7.90 -25.04 -4.70
CA PHE A 306 9.04 -25.86 -4.29
C PHE A 306 8.61 -26.97 -3.31
N ASN A 307 7.85 -26.64 -2.28
CA ASN A 307 7.36 -27.63 -1.32
C ASN A 307 6.44 -28.66 -1.99
N PHE A 308 5.55 -28.21 -2.88
CA PHE A 308 4.71 -29.10 -3.69
C PHE A 308 5.56 -30.07 -4.50
N LEU A 309 6.58 -29.56 -5.21
CA LEU A 309 7.49 -30.38 -5.99
C LEU A 309 8.19 -31.42 -5.11
N VAL A 310 8.71 -31.02 -3.95
CA VAL A 310 9.38 -31.94 -3.01
C VAL A 310 8.43 -33.01 -2.48
N ILE A 311 7.18 -32.66 -2.15
CA ILE A 311 6.15 -33.62 -1.70
C ILE A 311 5.79 -34.60 -2.83
N CYS A 312 5.64 -34.12 -4.06
CA CYS A 312 5.38 -34.98 -5.22
C CYS A 312 6.56 -35.92 -5.51
N LEU A 313 7.80 -35.42 -5.43
CA LEU A 313 9.00 -36.23 -5.64
C LEU A 313 9.20 -37.26 -4.53
N SER A 314 8.82 -36.94 -3.29
CA SER A 314 8.95 -37.86 -2.14
C SER A 314 7.84 -38.91 -2.05
N ALA A 315 6.75 -38.74 -2.82
CA ALA A 315 5.66 -39.71 -2.86
C ALA A 315 6.04 -41.02 -3.57
N GLY A 316 7.12 -41.03 -4.35
CA GLY A 316 7.59 -42.22 -5.09
C GLY A 316 6.88 -42.42 -6.43
N GLU A 317 7.20 -43.51 -7.11
CA GLU A 317 6.67 -43.82 -8.44
C GLU A 317 5.17 -44.16 -8.39
N ARG A 318 4.44 -43.70 -9.42
CA ARG A 318 3.02 -44.02 -9.58
C ARG A 318 2.87 -45.52 -9.85
N PRO A 319 2.06 -46.26 -9.07
CA PRO A 319 1.86 -47.69 -9.30
C PRO A 319 1.11 -47.94 -10.61
N GLU A 320 1.43 -49.04 -11.30
CA GLU A 320 0.80 -49.40 -12.60
C GLU A 320 -0.68 -49.80 -12.47
N ASN A 321 -1.08 -50.33 -11.31
CA ASN A 321 -2.46 -50.75 -11.05
C ASN A 321 -3.38 -49.53 -10.86
N GLU A 322 -4.52 -49.49 -11.56
CA GLU A 322 -5.50 -48.41 -11.49
C GLU A 322 -6.05 -48.17 -10.06
N PHE A 323 -6.35 -49.23 -9.31
CA PHE A 323 -6.83 -49.08 -7.93
C PHE A 323 -5.75 -48.54 -7.00
N ALA A 324 -4.51 -49.02 -7.13
CA ALA A 324 -3.38 -48.52 -6.36
C ALA A 324 -3.03 -47.08 -6.77
N THR A 325 -3.24 -46.70 -8.03
CA THR A 325 -3.09 -45.32 -8.50
C THR A 325 -4.07 -44.40 -7.79
N LEU A 326 -5.35 -44.79 -7.69
CA LEU A 326 -6.37 -43.98 -7.00
C LEU A 326 -6.01 -43.77 -5.53
N GLU A 327 -5.57 -44.82 -4.85
CA GLU A 327 -5.13 -44.73 -3.45
C GLU A 327 -3.86 -43.86 -3.32
N TYR A 328 -2.88 -44.02 -4.21
CA TYR A 328 -1.68 -43.19 -4.26
C TYR A 328 -2.01 -41.70 -4.46
N GLU A 329 -2.89 -41.39 -5.42
CA GLU A 329 -3.30 -40.01 -5.72
C GLU A 329 -4.06 -39.39 -4.54
N GLN A 330 -4.91 -40.17 -3.86
CA GLN A 330 -5.61 -39.71 -2.66
C GLN A 330 -4.63 -39.43 -1.51
N GLN A 331 -3.66 -40.31 -1.27
CA GLN A 331 -2.64 -40.09 -0.23
C GLN A 331 -1.76 -38.87 -0.55
N LEU A 332 -1.39 -38.67 -1.81
CA LEU A 332 -0.66 -37.48 -2.26
C LEU A 332 -1.49 -36.21 -2.06
N ALA A 333 -2.78 -36.25 -2.43
CA ALA A 333 -3.70 -35.13 -2.23
C ALA A 333 -3.84 -34.78 -0.74
N ASP A 334 -3.98 -35.79 0.14
CA ASP A 334 -4.07 -35.57 1.59
C ASP A 334 -2.79 -34.92 2.16
N ARG A 335 -1.60 -35.33 1.70
CA ARG A 335 -0.32 -34.70 2.10
C ARG A 335 -0.24 -33.25 1.65
N LEU A 336 -0.59 -32.97 0.40
CA LEU A 336 -0.57 -31.62 -0.17
C LEU A 336 -1.61 -30.70 0.51
N VAL A 337 -2.83 -31.20 0.76
CA VAL A 337 -3.86 -30.45 1.49
C VAL A 337 -3.43 -30.17 2.94
N ALA A 338 -2.78 -31.12 3.62
CA ALA A 338 -2.25 -30.90 4.95
C ALA A 338 -1.17 -29.81 4.97
N PHE A 339 -0.22 -29.86 4.03
CA PHE A 339 0.82 -28.84 3.88
C PHE A 339 0.22 -27.46 3.58
N LEU A 340 -0.75 -27.39 2.66
CA LEU A 340 -1.46 -26.17 2.31
C LEU A 340 -2.14 -25.56 3.53
N ARG A 341 -2.88 -26.35 4.32
CA ARG A 341 -3.55 -25.85 5.54
C ARG A 341 -2.58 -25.21 6.51
N GLY A 342 -1.45 -25.87 6.79
CA GLY A 342 -0.48 -25.30 7.72
C GLY A 342 0.30 -24.12 7.11
N SER A 343 0.49 -24.10 5.79
CA SER A 343 1.03 -22.92 5.12
C SER A 343 0.06 -21.74 5.17
N LEU A 344 -1.25 -22.00 5.02
CA LEU A 344 -2.28 -20.98 5.10
C LEU A 344 -2.39 -20.35 6.50
N LEU A 345 -2.05 -21.11 7.55
CA LEU A 345 -1.96 -20.61 8.92
C LEU A 345 -0.96 -19.45 9.06
N THR A 346 0.08 -19.36 8.22
CA THR A 346 0.97 -18.18 8.24
C THR A 346 0.25 -16.90 7.90
N TYR A 347 -0.69 -16.93 6.96
CA TYR A 347 -1.47 -15.77 6.59
C TYR A 347 -2.46 -15.39 7.69
N ALA A 348 -2.77 -16.33 8.60
CA ALA A 348 -3.52 -16.04 9.81
C ALA A 348 -2.75 -15.24 10.85
N VAL A 349 -1.42 -15.24 10.80
CA VAL A 349 -0.59 -14.47 11.73
C VAL A 349 -0.72 -12.97 11.49
N TRP A 350 -0.92 -12.53 10.24
CA TRP A 350 -0.97 -11.09 9.93
C TRP A 350 -2.18 -10.37 10.53
N PRO A 351 -3.41 -10.88 10.42
CA PRO A 351 -4.52 -10.27 11.13
C PRO A 351 -4.36 -10.33 12.66
N LEU A 352 -3.58 -11.29 13.19
CA LEU A 352 -3.23 -11.36 14.61
C LEU A 352 -2.10 -10.40 15.03
N TYR A 353 -1.33 -9.83 14.09
CA TYR A 353 -0.31 -8.83 14.38
C TYR A 353 -0.91 -7.59 15.06
N TYR A 354 -2.07 -7.13 14.59
CA TYR A 354 -2.76 -5.96 15.12
C TYR A 354 -3.15 -6.09 16.60
N PRO A 355 -3.88 -7.14 17.05
CA PRO A 355 -4.17 -7.32 18.46
C PRO A 355 -2.91 -7.57 19.29
N LEU A 356 -1.89 -8.26 18.75
CA LEU A 356 -0.61 -8.43 19.46
C LEU A 356 0.12 -7.11 19.67
N LYS A 357 0.09 -6.20 18.68
CA LYS A 357 0.64 -4.85 18.81
C LYS A 357 -0.14 -4.02 19.82
N TRP A 358 -1.46 -4.12 19.83
CA TRP A 358 -2.28 -3.47 20.84
C TRP A 358 -1.95 -3.94 22.26
N VAL A 359 -1.82 -5.26 22.47
CA VAL A 359 -1.37 -5.83 23.76
C VAL A 359 0.03 -5.35 24.12
N SER A 360 0.96 -5.29 23.15
CA SER A 360 2.30 -4.73 23.36
C SER A 360 2.25 -3.27 23.83
N GLY A 361 1.35 -2.47 23.26
CA GLY A 361 1.14 -1.08 23.66
C GLY A 361 0.66 -0.95 25.10
N ILE A 362 -0.31 -1.78 25.50
CA ILE A 362 -0.78 -1.85 26.90
C ILE A 362 0.34 -2.25 27.85
N LEU A 363 1.16 -3.24 27.48
CA LEU A 363 2.30 -3.67 28.30
C LEU A 363 3.33 -2.54 28.44
N GLN A 364 3.58 -1.79 27.38
CA GLN A 364 4.47 -0.64 27.40
C GLN A 364 3.90 0.52 28.23
N LEU A 365 2.59 0.76 28.17
CA LEU A 365 1.89 1.72 29.02
C LEU A 365 2.00 1.34 30.50
N LEU A 366 1.78 0.06 30.82
CA LEU A 366 1.94 -0.47 32.18
C LEU A 366 3.38 -0.32 32.65
N TYR A 367 4.36 -0.61 31.79
CA TYR A 367 5.77 -0.37 32.10
C TYR A 367 6.06 1.10 32.38
N LEU A 368 5.60 2.02 31.53
CA LEU A 368 5.77 3.46 31.75
C LEU A 368 5.12 3.91 33.06
N HIS A 369 3.93 3.40 33.39
CA HIS A 369 3.25 3.71 34.65
C HIS A 369 4.01 3.20 35.88
N LEU A 370 4.49 1.95 35.85
CA LEU A 370 5.19 1.32 36.98
C LEU A 370 6.61 1.88 37.20
N PHE A 371 7.28 2.33 36.12
CA PHE A 371 8.67 2.76 36.16
C PHE A 371 8.85 4.28 35.98
N ARG A 372 7.77 5.06 35.98
CA ARG A 372 7.77 6.52 35.76
C ARG A 372 8.83 7.25 36.60
N ASP A 373 8.79 7.06 37.92
CA ASP A 373 9.67 7.75 38.86
C ASP A 373 11.14 7.35 38.69
N ARG A 374 11.40 6.10 38.28
CA ARG A 374 12.77 5.59 38.05
C ARG A 374 13.37 6.14 36.75
N LEU A 375 12.54 6.43 35.76
CA LEU A 375 12.97 6.93 34.46
C LEU A 375 13.20 8.45 34.45
N ALA A 376 12.88 9.15 35.56
CA ALA A 376 12.99 10.60 35.69
C ALA A 376 12.35 11.36 34.50
N LEU A 377 11.24 10.82 33.96
CA LEU A 377 10.52 11.44 32.85
C LEU A 377 9.63 12.56 33.37
N THR A 378 9.63 13.69 32.67
CA THR A 378 8.62 14.73 32.88
C THR A 378 7.23 14.17 32.56
N ASP A 379 6.18 14.74 33.17
CA ASP A 379 4.80 14.32 32.93
C ASP A 379 4.45 14.37 31.43
N ASP A 380 4.88 15.40 30.72
CA ASP A 380 4.60 15.57 29.29
C ASP A 380 5.34 14.54 28.44
N ARG A 381 6.61 14.25 28.73
CA ARG A 381 7.35 13.16 28.06
C ARG A 381 6.75 11.80 28.36
N CYS A 382 6.23 11.60 29.57
CA CYS A 382 5.55 10.37 29.93
C CYS A 382 4.23 10.21 29.16
N LYS A 383 3.41 11.28 29.07
CA LYS A 383 2.19 11.31 28.25
C LYS A 383 2.49 11.04 26.78
N TRP A 384 3.49 11.70 26.20
CA TRP A 384 3.89 11.51 24.82
C TRP A 384 4.29 10.06 24.53
N LYS A 385 5.14 9.47 25.39
CA LYS A 385 5.53 8.06 25.28
C LYS A 385 4.37 7.10 25.46
N ALA A 386 3.44 7.42 26.37
CA ALA A 386 2.23 6.64 26.59
C ALA A 386 1.31 6.66 25.36
N GLU A 387 1.15 7.83 24.75
CA GLU A 387 0.38 7.99 23.53
C GLU A 387 1.03 7.25 22.36
N HIS A 388 2.34 7.36 22.19
CA HIS A 388 3.07 6.62 21.15
C HIS A 388 3.00 5.10 21.37
N ALA A 389 3.01 4.63 22.62
CA ALA A 389 2.85 3.21 22.94
C ALA A 389 1.44 2.69 22.57
N MET A 390 0.42 3.54 22.71
CA MET A 390 -0.97 3.21 22.36
C MET A 390 -1.30 3.54 20.90
N GLU A 391 -0.34 4.05 20.14
CA GLU A 391 -0.53 4.43 18.75
C GLU A 391 -0.88 3.19 17.92
N PRO A 392 -2.01 3.21 17.19
CA PRO A 392 -2.37 2.10 16.33
C PRO A 392 -1.28 1.89 15.28
N PRO A 393 -0.94 0.62 14.96
CA PRO A 393 0.02 0.37 13.89
C PRO A 393 -0.53 0.90 12.56
N GLU A 394 0.39 1.26 11.68
CA GLU A 394 0.03 1.56 10.30
C GLU A 394 -0.64 0.35 9.64
N TRP A 395 -1.68 0.61 8.84
CA TRP A 395 -2.30 -0.43 8.04
C TRP A 395 -1.39 -0.79 6.87
N TYR A 396 -1.00 -2.05 6.77
CA TYR A 396 -0.14 -2.56 5.69
C TYR A 396 -0.95 -3.35 4.64
N MET A 397 -1.63 -2.61 3.76
CA MET A 397 -2.59 -3.16 2.78
C MET A 397 -1.93 -4.10 1.78
N GLN A 398 -0.64 -3.87 1.48
CA GLN A 398 0.17 -4.73 0.62
C GLN A 398 0.22 -6.19 1.11
N TYR A 399 0.21 -6.44 2.42
CA TYR A 399 0.25 -7.81 2.94
C TYR A 399 -1.11 -8.48 2.86
N ASP A 400 -2.21 -7.74 3.07
CA ASP A 400 -3.56 -8.26 2.88
C ASP A 400 -3.79 -8.64 1.41
N TYR A 401 -3.42 -7.76 0.49
CA TYR A 401 -3.52 -8.01 -0.96
C TYR A 401 -2.70 -9.20 -1.42
N ALA A 402 -1.46 -9.31 -0.92
CA ALA A 402 -0.63 -10.47 -1.22
C ALA A 402 -1.21 -11.75 -0.62
N GLY A 403 -1.66 -11.70 0.64
CA GLY A 403 -2.28 -12.84 1.33
C GLY A 403 -3.52 -13.34 0.58
N LEU A 404 -4.40 -12.44 0.14
CA LEU A 404 -5.57 -12.77 -0.68
C LEU A 404 -5.18 -13.33 -2.05
N THR A 405 -4.15 -12.78 -2.69
CA THR A 405 -3.66 -13.26 -3.99
C THR A 405 -3.09 -14.67 -3.87
N VAL A 406 -2.26 -14.90 -2.87
CA VAL A 406 -1.68 -16.21 -2.55
C VAL A 406 -2.79 -17.19 -2.23
N LEU A 407 -3.69 -16.85 -1.29
CA LEU A 407 -4.81 -17.71 -0.89
C LEU A 407 -5.59 -18.18 -2.11
N LYS A 408 -6.09 -17.25 -2.95
CA LYS A 408 -6.80 -17.58 -4.19
C LYS A 408 -5.99 -18.50 -5.11
N THR A 409 -4.72 -18.17 -5.33
CA THR A 409 -3.82 -18.96 -6.20
C THR A 409 -3.66 -20.38 -5.66
N THR A 410 -3.43 -20.52 -4.35
CA THR A 410 -3.27 -21.83 -3.70
C THR A 410 -4.56 -22.63 -3.68
N SER A 411 -5.72 -22.01 -3.43
CA SER A 411 -7.02 -22.69 -3.52
C SER A 411 -7.26 -23.23 -4.93
N PHE A 412 -6.91 -22.49 -5.98
CA PHE A 412 -7.00 -22.99 -7.35
C PHE A 412 -5.97 -24.09 -7.67
N MET A 413 -4.78 -24.06 -7.07
CA MET A 413 -3.84 -25.19 -7.19
C MET A 413 -4.43 -26.49 -6.61
N CYS A 414 -5.30 -26.42 -5.62
CA CYS A 414 -5.95 -27.61 -5.05
C CYS A 414 -6.91 -28.28 -6.02
N LEU A 415 -7.40 -27.55 -7.02
CA LEU A 415 -8.27 -28.13 -8.04
C LEU A 415 -7.53 -29.13 -8.92
N PHE A 416 -6.19 -29.14 -8.96
CA PHE A 416 -5.42 -30.18 -9.63
C PHE A 416 -5.43 -31.52 -8.88
N LEU A 417 -5.90 -31.54 -7.64
CA LEU A 417 -5.89 -32.71 -6.76
C LEU A 417 -7.27 -33.37 -6.69
N PHE A 418 -7.29 -34.67 -6.44
CA PHE A 418 -8.50 -35.46 -6.26
C PHE A 418 -8.68 -35.83 -4.78
N GLY A 419 -9.85 -35.56 -4.17
CA GLY A 419 -10.21 -36.07 -2.85
C GLY A 419 -11.10 -35.16 -1.99
N ASP A 420 -11.74 -35.74 -0.97
CA ASP A 420 -12.65 -35.07 -0.03
C ASP A 420 -11.97 -33.97 0.81
N GLY A 421 -10.65 -34.03 0.94
CA GLY A 421 -9.85 -33.03 1.64
C GLY A 421 -9.95 -31.63 1.02
N VAL A 422 -10.16 -31.57 -0.30
CA VAL A 422 -10.25 -30.33 -1.09
C VAL A 422 -11.48 -29.52 -0.71
N GLN A 423 -12.66 -30.15 -0.56
CA GLN A 423 -13.89 -29.46 -0.13
C GLN A 423 -13.73 -28.80 1.24
N LYS A 424 -13.09 -29.51 2.19
CA LYS A 424 -12.81 -28.99 3.54
C LYS A 424 -11.88 -27.79 3.48
N LEU A 425 -10.90 -27.79 2.58
CA LEU A 425 -10.01 -26.66 2.37
C LEU A 425 -10.76 -25.45 1.83
N PHE A 426 -11.57 -25.60 0.79
CA PHE A 426 -12.40 -24.49 0.28
C PHE A 426 -13.36 -23.93 1.33
N THR A 427 -13.94 -24.79 2.17
CA THR A 427 -14.79 -24.36 3.28
C THR A 427 -13.99 -23.54 4.30
N PHE A 428 -12.77 -23.99 4.61
CA PHE A 428 -11.85 -23.25 5.47
C PHE A 428 -11.46 -21.91 4.84
N ASP A 429 -11.18 -21.85 3.54
CA ASP A 429 -10.84 -20.62 2.83
C ASP A 429 -12.00 -19.61 2.86
N ILE A 430 -13.24 -20.07 2.69
CA ILE A 430 -14.43 -19.21 2.80
C ILE A 430 -14.56 -18.67 4.23
N LEU A 431 -14.47 -19.54 5.24
CA LEU A 431 -14.53 -19.13 6.64
C LEU A 431 -13.42 -18.14 6.97
N TRP A 432 -12.23 -18.38 6.44
CA TRP A 432 -11.06 -17.53 6.59
C TRP A 432 -11.28 -16.16 5.97
N VAL A 433 -11.75 -16.08 4.72
CA VAL A 433 -12.08 -14.81 4.06
C VAL A 433 -13.14 -14.01 4.83
N LEU A 434 -14.17 -14.68 5.35
CA LEU A 434 -15.17 -14.04 6.20
C LEU A 434 -14.55 -13.51 7.50
N CYS A 435 -13.72 -14.32 8.16
CA CYS A 435 -13.00 -13.91 9.37
C CYS A 435 -12.11 -12.68 9.09
N THR A 436 -11.31 -12.71 8.03
CA THR A 436 -10.46 -11.60 7.61
C THR A 436 -11.29 -10.37 7.28
N TYR A 437 -12.44 -10.50 6.61
CA TYR A 437 -13.33 -9.36 6.34
C TYR A 437 -13.78 -8.66 7.63
N PHE A 438 -14.30 -9.41 8.61
CA PHE A 438 -14.75 -8.83 9.87
C PHE A 438 -13.60 -8.28 10.71
N LEU A 439 -12.47 -8.98 10.76
CA LEU A 439 -11.30 -8.56 11.51
C LEU A 439 -10.67 -7.30 10.92
N ASN A 440 -10.49 -7.25 9.59
CA ASN A 440 -9.97 -6.07 8.89
C ASN A 440 -10.93 -4.89 9.04
N LYS A 441 -12.26 -5.12 8.93
CA LYS A 441 -13.25 -4.07 9.19
C LYS A 441 -13.15 -3.52 10.62
N TYR A 442 -12.98 -4.39 11.61
CA TYR A 442 -12.78 -3.97 13.00
C TYR A 442 -11.48 -3.19 13.18
N ILE A 443 -10.37 -3.70 12.66
CA ILE A 443 -9.06 -3.03 12.72
C ILE A 443 -9.16 -1.65 12.07
N TYR A 444 -9.88 -1.51 10.96
CA TYR A 444 -9.99 -0.25 10.22
C TYR A 444 -10.77 0.80 11.01
N LEU A 445 -11.84 0.36 11.66
CA LEU A 445 -12.71 1.26 12.41
C LEU A 445 -12.17 1.59 13.80
N ALA A 446 -11.41 0.68 14.41
CA ALA A 446 -11.04 0.78 15.84
C ALA A 446 -9.53 0.87 16.11
N LEU A 447 -8.66 0.37 15.23
CA LEU A 447 -7.23 0.13 15.52
C LEU A 447 -6.29 0.57 14.38
N SER A 448 -6.73 1.43 13.46
CA SER A 448 -5.87 1.92 12.38
C SER A 448 -5.60 3.41 12.51
N LYS A 449 -4.34 3.76 12.32
CA LYS A 449 -3.90 5.14 12.15
C LYS A 449 -4.39 5.70 10.83
N GLU A 450 -4.56 7.03 10.75
CA GLU A 450 -4.72 7.72 9.46
C GLU A 450 -3.62 7.29 8.49
N THR A 451 -4.02 6.68 7.38
CA THR A 451 -3.13 6.22 6.32
C THR A 451 -3.60 6.79 5.00
N TYR A 452 -2.68 7.44 4.30
CA TYR A 452 -2.99 8.08 3.02
C TYR A 452 -2.55 7.15 1.88
N TYR A 453 -3.53 6.59 1.17
CA TYR A 453 -3.32 5.89 -0.09
C TYR A 453 -3.61 6.86 -1.22
N THR A 454 -2.55 7.49 -1.70
CA THR A 454 -2.66 8.66 -2.59
C THR A 454 -2.74 8.30 -4.05
N ASN A 455 -2.42 7.07 -4.42
CA ASN A 455 -2.58 6.57 -5.77
C ASN A 455 -3.05 5.11 -5.79
N ARG A 456 -3.62 4.70 -6.92
CA ARG A 456 -4.12 3.34 -7.15
C ARG A 456 -3.03 2.35 -7.56
N MET A 457 -1.74 2.72 -7.47
CA MET A 457 -0.64 1.85 -7.93
C MET A 457 -0.68 0.49 -7.21
N LEU A 458 -0.94 0.51 -5.90
CA LEU A 458 -1.03 -0.71 -5.10
C LEU A 458 -2.24 -1.57 -5.52
N ASP A 459 -3.42 -0.96 -5.70
CA ASP A 459 -4.63 -1.65 -6.15
C ASP A 459 -4.44 -2.27 -7.53
N THR A 460 -3.90 -1.51 -8.49
CA THR A 460 -3.59 -1.99 -9.84
C THR A 460 -2.60 -3.14 -9.78
N THR A 461 -1.56 -3.04 -8.96
CA THR A 461 -0.57 -4.11 -8.78
C THR A 461 -1.22 -5.36 -8.16
N ALA A 462 -2.09 -5.21 -7.17
CA ALA A 462 -2.80 -6.32 -6.53
C ALA A 462 -3.77 -7.01 -7.50
N LEU A 463 -4.45 -6.22 -8.32
CA LEU A 463 -5.35 -6.70 -9.34
C LEU A 463 -4.61 -7.43 -10.47
N GLN A 464 -3.48 -6.89 -10.93
CA GLN A 464 -2.56 -7.56 -11.84
C GLN A 464 -2.00 -8.85 -11.23
N SER A 465 -1.62 -8.84 -9.96
CA SER A 465 -1.12 -10.04 -9.26
C SER A 465 -2.20 -11.11 -9.12
N SER A 466 -3.46 -10.72 -8.93
CA SER A 466 -4.61 -11.63 -8.90
C SER A 466 -4.83 -12.38 -10.23
N SER A 467 -4.28 -11.88 -11.34
CA SER A 467 -4.32 -12.60 -12.62
C SER A 467 -3.53 -13.92 -12.59
N MET A 468 -2.55 -14.06 -11.68
CA MET A 468 -1.83 -15.33 -11.46
C MET A 468 -2.78 -16.45 -11.06
N ALA A 469 -3.72 -16.16 -10.15
CA ALA A 469 -4.72 -17.13 -9.71
C ALA A 469 -5.59 -17.61 -10.89
N LEU A 470 -6.00 -16.69 -11.76
CA LEU A 470 -6.75 -17.04 -12.98
C LEU A 470 -5.92 -17.89 -13.94
N GLY A 471 -4.62 -17.61 -14.08
CA GLY A 471 -3.70 -18.44 -14.86
C GLY A 471 -3.61 -19.88 -14.32
N VAL A 472 -3.55 -20.05 -13.00
CA VAL A 472 -3.57 -21.38 -12.35
C VAL A 472 -4.91 -22.09 -12.60
N LEU A 473 -6.03 -21.38 -12.47
CA LEU A 473 -7.35 -21.94 -12.75
C LEU A 473 -7.49 -22.40 -14.21
N ALA A 474 -7.00 -21.61 -15.17
CA ALA A 474 -6.96 -22.00 -16.57
C ALA A 474 -6.09 -23.24 -16.80
N ALA A 475 -4.90 -23.29 -16.20
CA ALA A 475 -4.04 -24.47 -16.25
C ALA A 475 -4.72 -25.73 -15.65
N CYS A 476 -5.56 -25.55 -14.62
CA CYS A 476 -6.35 -26.64 -14.05
C CYS A 476 -7.37 -27.19 -15.06
N VAL A 477 -8.06 -26.31 -15.80
CA VAL A 477 -8.99 -26.73 -16.87
C VAL A 477 -8.25 -27.53 -17.95
N CYS A 478 -7.06 -27.08 -18.37
CA CYS A 478 -6.21 -27.84 -19.29
C CYS A 478 -5.86 -29.22 -18.75
N HIS A 479 -5.46 -29.28 -17.48
CA HIS A 479 -5.04 -30.52 -16.82
C HIS A 479 -6.17 -31.56 -16.82
N TRP A 480 -7.37 -31.17 -16.38
CA TRP A 480 -8.51 -32.08 -16.37
C TRP A 480 -9.02 -32.42 -17.76
N GLY A 481 -8.97 -31.47 -18.71
CA GLY A 481 -9.29 -31.74 -20.11
C GLY A 481 -8.35 -32.78 -20.72
N HIS A 482 -7.04 -32.65 -20.48
CA HIS A 482 -6.04 -33.63 -20.91
C HIS A 482 -6.25 -34.99 -20.23
N ARG A 483 -6.54 -34.99 -18.92
CA ARG A 483 -6.81 -36.23 -18.18
C ARG A 483 -8.08 -36.94 -18.66
N ALA A 484 -9.12 -36.19 -19.02
CA ALA A 484 -10.35 -36.74 -19.59
C ALA A 484 -10.16 -37.27 -21.02
N ASN A 485 -9.25 -36.68 -21.81
CA ASN A 485 -8.95 -37.13 -23.16
C ASN A 485 -7.48 -36.86 -23.55
N PRO A 486 -6.56 -37.82 -23.30
CA PRO A 486 -5.12 -37.62 -23.49
C PRO A 486 -4.70 -37.27 -24.92
N HIS A 487 -5.50 -37.67 -25.91
CA HIS A 487 -5.19 -37.52 -27.34
C HIS A 487 -5.57 -36.16 -27.92
N ARG A 488 -6.24 -35.28 -27.18
CA ARG A 488 -6.69 -33.96 -27.68
C ARG A 488 -5.91 -32.81 -27.05
N SER A 489 -4.70 -32.58 -27.55
CA SER A 489 -3.88 -31.41 -27.20
C SER A 489 -4.50 -30.06 -27.63
N GLU A 490 -5.49 -30.09 -28.54
CA GLU A 490 -6.25 -28.92 -29.01
C GLU A 490 -6.92 -28.12 -27.87
N TYR A 491 -7.29 -28.78 -26.77
CA TYR A 491 -7.87 -28.13 -25.59
C TYR A 491 -6.87 -27.23 -24.86
N VAL A 492 -5.60 -27.64 -24.80
CA VAL A 492 -4.53 -26.86 -24.14
C VAL A 492 -4.30 -25.56 -24.90
N ILE A 493 -4.26 -25.63 -26.24
CA ILE A 493 -4.09 -24.46 -27.11
C ILE A 493 -5.26 -23.48 -26.92
N SER A 494 -6.50 -23.98 -26.87
CA SER A 494 -7.70 -23.15 -26.70
C SER A 494 -7.72 -22.41 -25.36
N VAL A 495 -7.36 -23.09 -24.28
CA VAL A 495 -7.33 -22.48 -22.94
C VAL A 495 -6.16 -21.51 -22.78
N VAL A 496 -4.98 -21.82 -23.33
CA VAL A 496 -3.84 -20.87 -23.36
C VAL A 496 -4.22 -19.60 -24.13
N LEU A 497 -4.82 -19.74 -25.32
CA LEU A 497 -5.29 -18.60 -26.12
C LEU A 497 -6.34 -17.77 -25.38
N LEU A 498 -7.32 -18.42 -24.74
CA LEU A 498 -8.35 -17.71 -23.98
C LEU A 498 -7.76 -16.98 -22.76
N SER A 499 -6.77 -17.58 -22.11
CA SER A 499 -6.05 -16.99 -20.96
C SER A 499 -5.23 -15.77 -21.40
N CYS A 500 -4.49 -15.88 -22.50
CA CYS A 500 -3.75 -14.76 -23.07
C CYS A 500 -4.68 -13.63 -23.54
N LEU A 501 -5.80 -13.96 -24.19
CA LEU A 501 -6.81 -12.99 -24.62
C LEU A 501 -7.44 -12.27 -23.42
N TYR A 502 -7.78 -13.00 -22.35
CA TYR A 502 -8.31 -12.41 -21.14
C TYR A 502 -7.29 -11.49 -20.47
N LEU A 503 -6.03 -11.93 -20.30
CA LEU A 503 -4.95 -11.10 -19.73
C LEU A 503 -4.74 -9.82 -20.55
N TRP A 504 -4.75 -9.94 -21.88
CA TRP A 504 -4.65 -8.79 -22.78
C TRP A 504 -5.86 -7.85 -22.66
N ALA A 505 -7.08 -8.38 -22.67
CA ALA A 505 -8.31 -7.58 -22.53
C ALA A 505 -8.37 -6.89 -21.17
N PHE A 506 -7.90 -7.57 -20.13
CA PHE A 506 -7.83 -7.02 -18.78
C PHE A 506 -6.81 -5.89 -18.65
N ASP A 507 -5.60 -6.08 -19.20
CA ASP A 507 -4.59 -5.02 -19.28
C ASP A 507 -5.09 -3.82 -20.09
N ALA A 508 -5.78 -4.07 -21.22
CA ALA A 508 -6.39 -3.02 -22.04
C ALA A 508 -7.49 -2.26 -21.28
N ILE A 509 -8.36 -2.95 -20.53
CA ILE A 509 -9.38 -2.31 -19.68
C ILE A 509 -8.71 -1.47 -18.59
N LEU A 510 -7.69 -1.99 -17.93
CA LEU A 510 -6.97 -1.25 -16.88
C LEU A 510 -6.32 0.02 -17.42
N ARG A 511 -5.62 -0.07 -18.55
CA ARG A 511 -5.05 1.11 -19.24
C ARG A 511 -6.15 2.11 -19.61
N SER A 512 -7.25 1.64 -20.19
CA SER A 512 -8.36 2.51 -20.58
C SER A 512 -9.05 3.20 -19.40
N ALA A 513 -9.11 2.54 -18.24
CA ALA A 513 -9.68 3.10 -17.01
C ALA A 513 -8.73 4.14 -16.38
N GLN A 514 -7.41 3.95 -16.55
CA GLN A 514 -6.39 4.89 -16.12
C GLN A 514 -6.46 6.19 -16.95
N ASP A 515 -6.63 6.09 -18.28
CA ASP A 515 -6.71 7.24 -19.18
C ASP A 515 -8.02 8.04 -19.04
N ARG A 516 -9.14 7.39 -18.69
CA ARG A 516 -10.46 8.07 -18.59
C ARG A 516 -10.67 8.82 -17.28
N ARG A 517 -10.03 8.41 -16.19
CA ARG A 517 -10.29 9.03 -14.87
C ARG A 517 -9.52 10.31 -14.61
N SER A 518 -8.37 10.51 -15.25
CA SER A 518 -7.68 11.82 -15.27
C SER A 518 -8.59 12.96 -15.77
N GLN A 519 -9.64 12.62 -16.54
CA GLN A 519 -10.62 13.59 -17.03
C GLN A 519 -11.87 13.71 -16.15
N SER A 520 -12.30 12.64 -15.46
CA SER A 520 -13.55 12.62 -14.68
C SER A 520 -13.38 12.94 -13.21
N GLU A 521 -12.18 12.77 -12.65
CA GLU A 521 -11.83 13.19 -11.28
C GLU A 521 -11.32 14.65 -11.25
N ARG A 522 -11.68 15.50 -12.23
CA ARG A 522 -11.51 16.95 -12.09
C ARG A 522 -12.30 17.43 -10.88
N VAL A 523 -11.57 17.76 -9.83
CA VAL A 523 -12.17 17.98 -8.53
C VAL A 523 -12.68 19.41 -8.48
N TRP A 524 -13.70 19.66 -7.66
CA TRP A 524 -14.26 20.99 -7.39
C TRP A 524 -13.21 22.05 -6.99
N TYR A 525 -11.98 21.64 -6.67
CA TYR A 525 -10.87 22.51 -6.31
C TYR A 525 -9.97 22.95 -7.49
N ASP A 526 -10.23 22.52 -8.73
CA ASP A 526 -9.37 22.86 -9.88
C ASP A 526 -9.27 24.39 -10.13
N SER A 527 -10.26 25.14 -9.67
CA SER A 527 -10.29 26.60 -9.76
C SER A 527 -9.68 27.33 -8.57
N LEU A 528 -9.32 26.61 -7.50
CA LEU A 528 -8.80 27.24 -6.29
C LEU A 528 -7.27 27.40 -6.39
N PRO A 529 -6.70 28.51 -5.90
CA PRO A 529 -5.26 28.62 -5.77
C PRO A 529 -4.76 27.73 -4.61
N TYR A 530 -3.49 27.35 -4.68
CA TYR A 530 -2.85 26.51 -3.68
C TYR A 530 -2.95 27.09 -2.27
N GLU A 531 -2.95 28.42 -2.14
CA GLU A 531 -3.08 29.10 -0.84
C GLU A 531 -4.42 28.87 -0.15
N GLU A 532 -5.47 28.61 -0.91
CA GLU A 532 -6.79 28.25 -0.38
C GLU A 532 -6.82 26.75 -0.06
N ILE A 533 -6.28 25.91 -0.94
CA ILE A 533 -6.18 24.47 -0.71
C ILE A 533 -5.37 24.15 0.54
N GLN A 534 -4.25 24.84 0.78
CA GLN A 534 -3.45 24.62 2.00
C GLN A 534 -4.16 24.99 3.29
N ARG A 535 -5.24 25.78 3.24
CA ARG A 535 -6.06 26.09 4.41
C ARG A 535 -7.10 25.00 4.69
N LEU A 536 -7.48 24.24 3.66
CA LEU A 536 -8.44 23.14 3.76
C LEU A 536 -7.83 21.85 4.33
N TYR A 537 -6.52 21.68 4.22
CA TYR A 537 -5.82 20.48 4.68
C TYR A 537 -4.88 20.77 5.84
N PRO A 538 -4.78 19.85 6.81
CA PRO A 538 -3.88 20.01 7.94
C PRO A 538 -2.39 19.79 7.56
N PHE A 539 -2.14 19.13 6.43
CA PHE A 539 -0.81 18.90 5.89
C PHE A 539 -0.56 19.73 4.62
N ASN A 540 0.70 20.01 4.33
CA ASN A 540 1.18 20.65 3.11
C ASN A 540 2.61 20.19 2.78
N TRP A 541 3.14 20.58 1.62
CA TRP A 541 4.47 20.15 1.15
C TRP A 541 5.66 20.54 2.05
N TRP A 542 5.51 21.52 2.94
CA TRP A 542 6.56 21.94 3.87
C TRP A 542 6.42 21.26 5.23
N ASN A 543 5.21 21.24 5.81
CA ASN A 543 5.02 20.75 7.18
C ASN A 543 5.16 19.23 7.31
N VAL A 544 5.01 18.47 6.23
CA VAL A 544 5.30 17.03 6.20
C VAL A 544 6.80 16.71 6.09
N ASN A 545 7.63 17.70 5.74
CA ASN A 545 9.07 17.53 5.54
C ASN A 545 9.81 17.84 6.85
N PRO A 546 10.24 16.82 7.62
CA PRO A 546 10.75 17.03 8.97
C PRO A 546 12.05 17.84 8.97
N ALA A 547 12.96 17.60 8.01
CA ALA A 547 14.22 18.32 7.93
C ALA A 547 14.02 19.79 7.54
N HIS A 548 13.12 20.07 6.59
CA HIS A 548 12.77 21.44 6.23
C HIS A 548 12.17 22.19 7.43
N MET A 549 11.22 21.57 8.14
CA MET A 549 10.62 22.15 9.33
C MET A 549 11.62 22.40 10.45
N MET A 550 12.53 21.45 10.73
CA MET A 550 13.55 21.66 11.77
C MET A 550 14.51 22.79 11.39
N ARG A 551 14.90 22.90 10.11
CA ARG A 551 15.70 24.04 9.65
C ARG A 551 14.94 25.35 9.82
N LEU A 552 13.68 25.38 9.41
CA LEU A 552 12.83 26.56 9.56
C LEU A 552 12.78 26.98 11.04
N LEU A 553 12.41 26.07 11.94
CA LEU A 553 12.22 26.31 13.38
C LEU A 553 13.49 26.70 14.16
N HIS A 554 14.67 26.27 13.71
CA HIS A 554 15.92 26.48 14.45
C HIS A 554 16.88 27.48 13.78
N LEU A 555 16.85 27.63 12.46
CA LEU A 555 17.80 28.49 11.72
C LEU A 555 17.21 29.83 11.31
N SER A 556 15.88 29.94 11.20
CA SER A 556 15.27 31.20 10.79
C SER A 556 15.26 32.20 11.95
N PRO A 557 15.62 33.47 11.72
CA PRO A 557 15.57 34.48 12.77
C PRO A 557 14.13 34.61 13.30
N LEU A 558 13.96 34.75 14.62
CA LEU A 558 12.65 34.82 15.30
C LEU A 558 11.63 35.77 14.62
N SER A 559 12.10 36.85 14.00
CA SER A 559 11.26 37.81 13.27
C SER A 559 10.56 37.20 12.05
N SER A 560 11.16 36.22 11.39
CA SER A 560 10.58 35.53 10.22
C SER A 560 9.59 34.43 10.61
N HIS A 561 9.63 33.93 11.84
CA HIS A 561 8.64 32.97 12.33
C HIS A 561 7.24 33.55 12.45
N GLN A 562 7.14 34.85 12.74
CA GLN A 562 5.85 35.54 12.90
C GLN A 562 5.13 35.73 11.56
N SER A 563 5.86 35.77 10.44
CA SER A 563 5.27 35.87 9.10
C SER A 563 4.85 34.52 8.51
N LEU A 564 5.28 33.39 9.09
CA LEU A 564 4.85 32.09 8.60
C LEU A 564 3.38 31.88 8.92
N PRO A 565 2.58 31.37 7.96
CA PRO A 565 1.23 30.91 8.23
C PRO A 565 1.20 29.89 9.38
N ALA A 566 0.15 29.92 10.21
CA ALA A 566 0.05 29.08 11.41
C ALA A 566 0.22 27.58 11.09
N HIS A 567 -0.33 27.12 9.96
CA HIS A 567 -0.25 25.74 9.48
C HIS A 567 1.16 25.29 9.04
N GLN A 568 2.09 26.22 8.87
CA GLN A 568 3.51 25.96 8.58
C GLN A 568 4.39 26.04 9.84
N ARG A 569 3.80 26.17 11.03
CA ARG A 569 4.56 26.25 12.30
C ARG A 569 4.65 24.93 13.04
N VAL A 570 3.79 23.97 12.71
CA VAL A 570 3.71 22.65 13.37
C VAL A 570 4.01 21.56 12.36
N VAL A 571 4.94 20.67 12.71
CA VAL A 571 5.26 19.49 11.89
C VAL A 571 4.03 18.60 11.79
N TRP A 572 3.70 18.15 10.58
CA TRP A 572 2.65 17.16 10.42
C TRP A 572 3.17 15.76 10.76
N GLN A 573 2.48 15.09 11.69
CA GLN A 573 2.64 13.67 11.93
C GLN A 573 1.27 13.01 11.79
N HIS A 574 1.23 11.92 11.01
CA HIS A 574 0.03 11.11 10.85
C HIS A 574 -0.59 10.80 12.22
N GLY A 575 -1.92 10.79 12.33
CA GLY A 575 -2.63 10.45 13.56
C GLY A 575 -2.43 11.44 14.73
N LYS A 576 -1.74 12.56 14.50
CA LYS A 576 -1.56 13.66 15.46
C LYS A 576 -2.24 14.94 14.96
N SER A 577 -3.32 14.78 14.19
CA SER A 577 -4.06 15.88 13.58
C SER A 577 -4.63 16.86 14.61
N TYR A 578 -4.95 16.37 15.80
CA TYR A 578 -5.40 17.19 16.93
C TYR A 578 -4.35 18.19 17.47
N LEU A 579 -3.06 18.00 17.16
CA LEU A 579 -2.00 18.96 17.51
C LEU A 579 -1.98 20.18 16.58
N GLN A 580 -2.88 20.23 15.59
CA GLN A 580 -3.04 21.35 14.68
C GLN A 580 -4.41 22.03 14.82
N PRO A 581 -4.75 22.58 16.00
CA PRO A 581 -6.10 23.08 16.26
C PRO A 581 -6.46 24.33 15.45
N ASP A 582 -5.48 25.18 15.11
CA ASP A 582 -5.75 26.43 14.37
C ASP A 582 -6.16 26.18 12.90
N LEU A 583 -5.82 25.02 12.32
CA LEU A 583 -6.17 24.67 10.94
C LEU A 583 -7.66 24.36 10.74
N VAL A 584 -8.32 23.79 11.76
CA VAL A 584 -9.75 23.44 11.67
C VAL A 584 -10.63 24.63 12.05
N LEU A 585 -10.18 25.45 13.00
CA LEU A 585 -10.95 26.58 13.53
C LEU A 585 -10.92 27.81 12.62
N ASP A 586 -9.82 28.09 11.92
CA ASP A 586 -9.75 29.23 11.00
C ASP A 586 -10.73 29.06 9.82
N PHE A 587 -10.97 27.83 9.35
CA PHE A 587 -11.93 27.55 8.28
C PHE A 587 -13.38 27.82 8.71
N ILE A 588 -13.77 27.33 9.90
CA ILE A 588 -15.12 27.53 10.46
C ILE A 588 -15.39 29.01 10.72
N ASN A 589 -14.36 29.74 11.17
CA ASN A 589 -14.48 31.17 11.47
C ASN A 589 -14.41 32.08 10.24
N THR A 590 -13.83 31.65 9.11
CA THR A 590 -13.90 32.41 7.86
C THR A 590 -15.26 32.27 7.20
N GLU A 591 -15.86 31.07 7.19
CA GLU A 591 -17.24 30.89 6.71
C GLU A 591 -18.26 31.67 7.53
N SER A 592 -18.13 31.73 8.86
CA SER A 592 -19.06 32.51 9.68
C SER A 592 -18.91 34.03 9.46
N ARG A 593 -17.68 34.50 9.26
CA ARG A 593 -17.42 35.93 9.05
C ARG A 593 -17.85 36.43 7.67
N ASP A 594 -17.69 35.60 6.64
CA ASP A 594 -18.19 35.91 5.30
C ASP A 594 -19.73 35.79 5.20
N ASN A 595 -20.36 34.94 6.02
CA ASN A 595 -21.82 34.88 6.14
C ASN A 595 -22.39 36.09 6.92
N ASP A 596 -21.72 36.55 7.98
CA ASP A 596 -22.20 37.68 8.80
C ASP A 596 -21.97 39.06 8.13
N GLU A 597 -20.96 39.20 7.26
CA GLU A 597 -20.75 40.44 6.48
C GLU A 597 -21.48 40.44 5.12
N GLY A 598 -22.15 39.33 4.75
CA GLY A 598 -22.75 39.08 3.45
C GLY A 598 -24.28 38.93 3.40
N GLU A 599 -24.99 38.89 4.54
CA GLU A 599 -26.47 38.97 4.56
C GLU A 599 -26.96 40.42 4.28
N MET A 600 -26.62 40.97 3.11
CA MET A 600 -27.66 41.67 2.36
C MET A 600 -28.53 40.58 1.75
N GLU A 601 -29.84 40.61 2.00
CA GLU A 601 -30.84 39.81 1.28
C GLU A 601 -30.64 39.96 -0.24
N MET A 602 -29.77 39.15 -0.84
CA MET A 602 -29.84 38.85 -2.25
C MET A 602 -30.98 37.86 -2.39
N GLU A 603 -32.09 38.32 -2.96
CA GLU A 603 -33.12 37.44 -3.48
C GLU A 603 -32.43 36.31 -4.25
N PRO A 604 -32.77 35.03 -3.96
CA PRO A 604 -32.18 33.91 -4.66
C PRO A 604 -32.39 34.14 -6.17
N PRO A 605 -31.34 34.05 -7.00
CA PRO A 605 -31.48 34.24 -8.43
C PRO A 605 -32.54 33.27 -8.94
N GLU A 606 -33.50 33.80 -9.72
CA GLU A 606 -34.52 32.97 -10.36
C GLU A 606 -33.84 31.77 -11.02
N PRO A 607 -34.30 30.54 -10.75
CA PRO A 607 -33.72 29.36 -11.35
C PRO A 607 -33.73 29.53 -12.87
N PRO A 608 -32.61 29.28 -13.57
CA PRO A 608 -32.56 29.40 -15.01
C PRO A 608 -33.67 28.55 -15.62
N GLU A 609 -34.47 29.15 -16.51
CA GLU A 609 -35.49 28.42 -17.26
C GLU A 609 -34.87 27.15 -17.84
N PRO A 610 -35.49 25.98 -17.63
CA PRO A 610 -34.93 24.73 -18.13
C PRO A 610 -34.77 24.85 -19.65
N PRO A 611 -33.61 24.48 -20.21
CA PRO A 611 -33.47 24.41 -21.65
C PRO A 611 -34.54 23.47 -22.19
N PHE A 612 -35.19 23.91 -23.27
CA PHE A 612 -36.23 23.21 -24.02
C PHE A 612 -36.13 21.68 -23.95
N PRO A 613 -37.26 20.97 -23.80
CA PRO A 613 -37.23 19.53 -23.65
C PRO A 613 -36.52 18.86 -24.83
N PHE A 614 -35.46 18.13 -24.54
CA PHE A 614 -34.85 17.21 -25.48
C PHE A 614 -35.93 16.28 -26.07
N PRO A 615 -35.92 16.02 -27.38
CA PRO A 615 -36.87 15.09 -27.99
C PRO A 615 -36.72 13.72 -27.34
N ALA A 616 -37.85 13.15 -26.92
CA ALA A 616 -37.90 11.82 -26.35
C ALA A 616 -37.22 10.80 -27.28
N PRO A 617 -36.44 9.83 -26.74
CA PRO A 617 -35.89 8.75 -27.56
C PRO A 617 -37.03 7.95 -28.20
N PRO A 618 -36.85 7.47 -29.45
CA PRO A 618 -37.89 6.77 -30.18
C PRO A 618 -38.34 5.52 -29.41
N THR A 619 -39.66 5.43 -29.21
CA THR A 619 -40.33 4.29 -28.60
C THR A 619 -40.10 3.05 -29.47
N VAL A 620 -39.25 2.13 -29.02
CA VAL A 620 -39.09 0.82 -29.63
C VAL A 620 -40.38 0.04 -29.39
N THR A 621 -41.20 -0.06 -30.44
CA THR A 621 -42.43 -0.84 -30.44
C THR A 621 -42.04 -2.31 -30.56
N VAL A 622 -42.23 -3.06 -29.48
CA VAL A 622 -42.08 -4.53 -29.48
C VAL A 622 -43.26 -5.12 -30.24
N THR A 623 -43.04 -5.48 -31.50
CA THR A 623 -43.98 -6.27 -32.31
C THR A 623 -43.91 -7.74 -31.90
N HIS A 624 -44.99 -8.26 -31.32
CA HIS A 624 -45.22 -9.69 -31.12
C HIS A 624 -45.27 -10.43 -32.47
N PRO A 625 -44.60 -11.59 -32.62
CA PRO A 625 -44.72 -12.38 -33.84
C PRO A 625 -46.07 -13.10 -33.91
N HIS A 626 -46.70 -12.94 -35.06
CA HIS A 626 -47.89 -13.63 -35.53
C HIS A 626 -47.75 -15.16 -35.43
N THR A 627 -48.77 -15.78 -34.87
CA THR A 627 -49.00 -17.23 -34.88
C THR A 627 -49.65 -17.59 -36.23
N GLU A 628 -48.97 -18.39 -37.05
CA GLU A 628 -49.55 -18.99 -38.26
C GLU A 628 -50.30 -20.30 -37.94
N PRO A 629 -51.28 -20.68 -38.79
CA PRO A 629 -52.34 -21.60 -38.41
C PRO A 629 -52.02 -23.09 -38.64
N ARG A 630 -52.59 -23.92 -37.77
CA ARG A 630 -52.68 -25.38 -37.89
C ARG A 630 -53.38 -25.81 -39.19
N PRO A 631 -52.88 -26.86 -39.88
CA PRO A 631 -53.68 -27.58 -40.86
C PRO A 631 -54.60 -28.59 -40.16
N GLN A 632 -55.84 -28.64 -40.65
CA GLN A 632 -56.82 -29.67 -40.35
C GLN A 632 -56.44 -30.99 -41.05
N LEU A 633 -56.63 -32.12 -40.37
CA LEU A 633 -56.75 -33.42 -41.02
C LEU A 633 -57.70 -34.33 -40.24
N GLY A 634 -58.90 -34.49 -40.80
CA GLY A 634 -59.44 -35.77 -41.24
C GLY A 634 -59.65 -36.87 -40.20
N SER A 635 -60.92 -37.08 -39.87
CA SER A 635 -61.48 -38.29 -39.30
C SER A 635 -61.22 -39.55 -40.14
N GLY A 636 -60.86 -40.67 -39.49
CA GLY A 636 -60.79 -41.99 -40.13
C GLY A 636 -60.70 -43.12 -39.11
N ARG A 637 -61.64 -44.05 -39.20
CA ARG A 637 -62.02 -45.17 -38.32
C ARG A 637 -61.04 -46.36 -38.28
N ASP A 638 -61.18 -47.13 -37.19
CA ASP A 638 -61.06 -48.58 -37.00
C ASP A 638 -59.69 -49.30 -37.12
N GLY A 639 -59.38 -50.15 -36.12
CA GLY A 639 -58.47 -51.28 -36.29
C GLY A 639 -57.69 -51.75 -35.05
N HIS A 640 -58.10 -52.88 -34.49
CA HIS A 640 -57.40 -53.69 -33.47
C HIS A 640 -55.95 -54.09 -33.84
N ALA A 641 -55.04 -54.13 -32.85
CA ALA A 641 -53.99 -55.15 -32.59
C ALA A 641 -53.02 -54.59 -31.52
N GLN A 642 -52.95 -55.12 -30.29
CA GLN A 642 -52.08 -56.21 -29.80
C GLN A 642 -50.56 -56.05 -30.02
N SER A 643 -49.82 -56.50 -28.99
CA SER A 643 -48.39 -56.88 -28.95
C SER A 643 -47.44 -55.73 -28.57
N THR A 644 -46.82 -55.66 -27.39
CA THR A 644 -45.89 -56.53 -26.63
C THR A 644 -44.50 -55.90 -26.61
N TRP A 645 -44.04 -55.61 -25.39
CA TRP A 645 -42.64 -55.42 -25.03
C TRP A 645 -41.86 -56.74 -25.18
N PRO A 646 -40.56 -56.73 -25.54
CA PRO A 646 -39.70 -57.87 -25.28
C PRO A 646 -38.79 -57.62 -24.08
N ALA A 647 -38.80 -58.58 -23.18
CA ALA A 647 -37.80 -58.80 -22.15
C ALA A 647 -36.77 -59.86 -22.59
N ALA A 648 -35.59 -59.76 -21.99
CA ALA A 648 -34.65 -60.84 -21.65
C ALA A 648 -33.91 -61.64 -22.74
N ARG A 649 -32.58 -61.74 -22.56
CA ARG A 649 -31.85 -63.01 -22.76
C ARG A 649 -30.87 -63.25 -21.62
N SER A 650 -30.93 -64.47 -21.13
CA SER A 650 -30.18 -65.11 -20.05
C SER A 650 -28.93 -65.86 -20.57
N VAL A 651 -27.86 -65.84 -19.75
CA VAL A 651 -27.02 -66.94 -19.21
C VAL A 651 -26.64 -68.14 -20.11
N PRO A 652 -25.40 -68.65 -19.97
CA PRO A 652 -25.23 -70.00 -19.42
C PRO A 652 -24.18 -70.09 -18.28
N THR A 653 -24.49 -70.96 -17.32
CA THR A 653 -23.73 -71.46 -16.15
C THR A 653 -22.62 -72.45 -16.54
N GLY A 654 -21.40 -72.37 -15.99
CA GLY A 654 -20.91 -73.13 -14.81
C GLY A 654 -19.54 -73.79 -15.13
N PRO A 655 -18.81 -74.48 -14.21
CA PRO A 655 -19.09 -74.75 -12.79
C PRO A 655 -17.91 -74.53 -11.79
N THR A 656 -18.28 -74.39 -10.51
CA THR A 656 -17.62 -74.79 -9.23
C THR A 656 -16.10 -74.95 -9.11
N GLN A 657 -15.51 -74.30 -8.10
CA GLN A 657 -14.73 -75.01 -7.06
C GLN A 657 -14.65 -74.23 -5.73
N HIS A 658 -14.81 -74.99 -4.65
CA HIS A 658 -14.71 -74.62 -3.24
C HIS A 658 -13.28 -74.20 -2.84
N HIS A 659 -13.15 -73.21 -1.96
CA HIS A 659 -12.27 -73.36 -0.78
C HIS A 659 -12.69 -72.42 0.35
N GLU A 660 -12.89 -73.03 1.51
CA GLU A 660 -13.09 -72.42 2.83
C GLU A 660 -11.81 -71.73 3.31
N GLY A 661 -11.97 -70.64 4.08
CA GLY A 661 -10.87 -69.94 4.73
C GLY A 661 -11.39 -68.85 5.66
N ALA A 662 -11.98 -69.26 6.77
CA ALA A 662 -12.36 -68.40 7.88
C ALA A 662 -11.12 -67.82 8.58
N LEU A 663 -11.14 -66.53 8.95
CA LEU A 663 -10.38 -66.01 10.09
C LEU A 663 -11.13 -64.81 10.70
N GLN A 664 -11.45 -64.99 11.98
CA GLN A 664 -12.12 -64.05 12.89
C GLN A 664 -11.24 -62.84 13.26
N PRO A 665 -11.86 -61.77 13.81
CA PRO A 665 -11.19 -60.52 14.13
C PRO A 665 -10.52 -60.57 15.52
N ALA A 666 -9.30 -60.04 15.63
CA ALA A 666 -8.68 -59.74 16.91
C ALA A 666 -8.98 -58.28 17.31
N ARG A 667 -9.83 -58.13 18.33
CA ARG A 667 -9.83 -56.97 19.23
C ARG A 667 -8.72 -57.19 20.26
N THR A 668 -7.95 -56.15 20.57
CA THR A 668 -7.61 -55.81 21.97
C THR A 668 -6.96 -54.43 22.10
N ILE A 669 -7.58 -53.65 23.00
CA ILE A 669 -7.09 -52.61 23.93
C ILE A 669 -6.37 -51.40 23.34
#